data_AF-A0A2U1KLK5-F1
#
_entry.id   AF-A0A2U1KLK5-F1
#
_cell.length_a   1.000
_cell.length_b   1.000
_cell.length_c   1.000
_cell.angle_alpha   90.00
_cell.angle_beta   90.00
_cell.angle_gamma   90.00
#
_symmetry.space_group_name_H-M   'P 1'
#
loop_
_entity.id
_entity.type
_entity.pdbx_description
1 polymer ?
#
loop_
_entity_poly.entity_id
_entity_poly.type
_entity_poly.pdbx_seq_one_letter_code
_entity_poly.pdbx_strand_id
1 'polypeptide(L)'
;MGQPPTKPPPGGGGGGFGCQVRCAGCRMILTVGVGLTEFVCPTCHLPQMLPPELLLSIQKQQVPAHGIDPSKIQLPCANCKAILNVPHGLSRFSCPQCKIELSVDLSSRLLNHNNQFYPPPPPPPPEEVNEVAIEVEREEDGGGVVGETFTDYRPPKLSIGPPHPDPIVETSCLSAVQPPEPTYHLRTKDHLETSKVLSCLQIETLVYASQRHLQHLENGSRAGFFLGDGAGVGKGRTIAGLIWENWHHGKRKALWISVGSDLKFDARRDLDDVGATCIEVHALNKLPYSKLDSKSVGIKEGVVFSTYSSLIASSEKGRSRLQQLVQWFGSDYDGLILFDECHKAKNLVPEAGGQPTRTGEAVLELQARLPEARVVYCSATGASEPRNMGYMVRLGLWGAGTSFEDFRAFLGALEKGGVGALELVAMDMKARGMYVCRTLSYKGAEFEVVEVPLEAKMTEVYKKAAEFWAELRVELLSASAFLADEKPNNSQLWRLYWANHQRFFRYVCMSAKVPAVVSLAKQALMENKCVVIGLQSTGEARTEEAVTKYGIDLDDFISGPRELLLKFVEDNYPLPEKPESLPGEDSVKELQRKRHSAEPDVSFKGRVRKAAKWKPASDDENDEESESDSGHESVESDDEFQICNICNSETERKKLLQCSCCGQLVHPACLVPPVTEEISSSWSCHSCKEKTEEYLQARHIYLAELLRRYEAALDRKSKILDIIRTFDLPNNPLDDIIDQLGGPDNVSEITGRRGMLVRASNGKGVTYQARNTKDVTMEMVNMHEKQLFMDGKKLVAIISEAGSAGVSLQADRRALNQKRRVHVTLELPWSADRAIQQFGRTHRSNQASAPEYRLLFTNLGGERRFASIVAKRLESLGALTQGDRRAGPSLSAYNYDSSFGKKALVMMYKGIMEQDSLPVLPPNCTSENPATIRDFLEKGKAALVSVGIVRDTVVGNGKDSGKFSGRIVDSDMHDVGRFLNRLLGLPPDIQNRLFELFVSILDHLLQNARLEGQLDTGIVDMKANTIELEGAPKTVHTDRMSGASTVLYTFVMDRGITWEAASTLLSEKQKDVSGSSANGFYESKREWLGRRHYLLAIEGFYGMFKIFRPAVGEVVREMSITELKDKYRKTMSLEKAQGGWKDEYEVSSKQCMHGPKCKLGSFCTVGRRIQQVNVLGGLILPIWGTIEKALSKQARQSHRRLRVVRIETTTDNRRIVGLLVPNAVVGPVLQDLAWVQDIDD
;
A
#
# COMPACT_ATOMS: atom_id res chain seq x y z
N MET A 1 -32.58 53.65 51.45
CA MET A 1 -31.53 54.56 51.94
C MET A 1 -30.22 53.78 51.99
N GLY A 2 -29.14 54.06 51.27
CA GLY A 2 -28.82 55.08 50.27
C GLY A 2 -27.70 54.55 49.35
N GLN A 3 -27.60 55.11 48.15
CA GLN A 3 -26.51 54.94 47.17
C GLN A 3 -25.25 55.77 47.58
N PRO A 4 -24.22 55.99 46.73
CA PRO A 4 -23.14 55.15 46.14
C PRO A 4 -21.75 55.82 46.47
N PRO A 5 -20.66 55.92 45.66
CA PRO A 5 -20.17 55.28 44.40
C PRO A 5 -18.67 54.79 44.47
N THR A 6 -18.08 54.10 43.48
CA THR A 6 -17.30 54.71 42.37
C THR A 6 -16.85 53.67 41.29
N LYS A 7 -16.60 54.20 40.08
CA LYS A 7 -16.54 53.62 38.70
C LYS A 7 -15.45 52.56 38.36
N PRO A 8 -15.62 51.80 37.23
CA PRO A 8 -14.60 50.99 36.54
C PRO A 8 -13.84 51.80 35.44
N PRO A 9 -12.65 51.34 34.95
CA PRO A 9 -12.55 50.65 33.63
C PRO A 9 -11.30 49.70 33.51
N PRO A 10 -10.90 49.17 32.32
CA PRO A 10 -11.66 48.60 31.20
C PRO A 10 -11.27 47.12 30.92
N GLY A 11 -12.02 46.46 30.03
CA GLY A 11 -11.86 45.04 29.70
C GLY A 11 -10.64 44.66 28.85
N GLY A 12 -10.29 43.37 28.93
CA GLY A 12 -9.39 42.66 28.02
C GLY A 12 -9.63 41.16 28.16
N GLY A 13 -10.24 40.54 27.14
CA GLY A 13 -10.55 39.11 27.10
C GLY A 13 -9.30 38.24 26.93
N GLY A 14 -9.24 37.16 27.71
CA GLY A 14 -8.32 36.04 27.54
C GLY A 14 -8.90 34.79 28.20
N GLY A 15 -9.43 33.86 27.40
CA GLY A 15 -9.98 32.59 27.88
C GLY A 15 -8.89 31.71 28.50
N GLY A 16 -9.03 31.43 29.79
CA GLY A 16 -8.05 30.68 30.59
C GLY A 16 -8.13 29.16 30.45
N PHE A 17 -6.97 28.52 30.37
CA PHE A 17 -6.76 27.08 30.45
C PHE A 17 -7.00 26.58 31.89
N GLY A 18 -7.94 25.68 32.10
CA GLY A 18 -8.18 24.97 33.36
C GLY A 18 -8.40 23.48 33.12
N CYS A 19 -8.13 22.63 34.11
CA CYS A 19 -8.28 21.18 33.99
C CYS A 19 -9.71 20.76 34.40
N GLN A 20 -10.37 19.91 33.59
CA GLN A 20 -11.70 19.42 33.90
C GLN A 20 -11.61 18.12 34.70
N VAL A 21 -12.23 18.11 35.88
CA VAL A 21 -12.28 16.96 36.78
C VAL A 21 -13.72 16.64 37.16
N ARG A 22 -14.04 15.35 37.25
CA ARG A 22 -15.37 14.92 37.69
C ARG A 22 -15.38 14.77 39.21
N CYS A 23 -16.28 15.46 39.89
CA CYS A 23 -16.48 15.36 41.34
C CYS A 23 -16.85 13.91 41.74
N ALA A 24 -16.11 13.31 42.68
CA ALA A 24 -16.36 11.98 43.21
C ALA A 24 -17.73 11.85 43.91
N GLY A 25 -18.18 12.93 44.57
CA GLY A 25 -19.51 13.00 45.19
C GLY A 25 -20.65 13.11 44.17
N CYS A 26 -20.90 14.32 43.65
CA CYS A 26 -22.06 14.58 42.79
C CYS A 26 -21.87 14.29 41.29
N ARG A 27 -20.68 13.81 40.86
CA ARG A 27 -20.32 13.49 39.47
C ARG A 27 -20.42 14.64 38.45
N MET A 28 -20.60 15.88 38.90
CA MET A 28 -20.50 17.06 38.07
C MET A 28 -19.05 17.30 37.62
N ILE A 29 -18.87 17.74 36.38
CA ILE A 29 -17.56 18.11 35.84
C ILE A 29 -17.28 19.55 36.26
N LEU A 30 -16.16 19.75 36.94
CA LEU A 30 -15.69 21.03 37.46
C LEU A 30 -14.43 21.41 36.71
N THR A 31 -14.29 22.69 36.38
CA THR A 31 -13.03 23.25 35.87
C THR A 31 -12.21 23.75 37.05
N VAL A 32 -11.09 23.09 37.34
CA VAL A 32 -10.17 23.48 38.41
C VAL A 32 -9.00 24.25 37.81
N GLY A 33 -8.68 25.40 38.41
CA GLY A 33 -7.59 26.27 37.96
C GLY A 33 -6.23 25.56 38.03
N VAL A 34 -5.36 25.85 37.06
CA VAL A 34 -4.03 25.23 36.96
C VAL A 34 -3.20 25.59 38.21
N GLY A 35 -2.66 24.57 38.89
CA GLY A 35 -1.81 24.72 40.07
C GLY A 35 -2.48 24.46 41.43
N LEU A 36 -3.80 24.29 41.48
CA LEU A 36 -4.50 23.83 42.69
C LEU A 36 -4.38 22.31 42.80
N THR A 37 -3.96 21.77 43.96
CA THR A 37 -3.85 20.32 44.20
C THR A 37 -5.08 19.75 44.92
N GLU A 38 -5.76 20.60 45.68
CA GLU A 38 -7.01 20.31 46.39
C GLU A 38 -8.07 21.33 45.99
N PHE A 39 -9.31 20.88 45.84
CA PHE A 39 -10.44 21.72 45.48
C PHE A 39 -11.72 21.23 46.14
N VAL A 40 -12.63 22.15 46.42
CA VAL A 40 -13.94 21.84 47.02
C VAL A 40 -15.00 21.94 45.94
N CYS A 41 -15.86 20.93 45.83
CA CYS A 41 -16.98 21.02 44.89
C CYS A 41 -17.95 22.14 45.33
N PRO A 42 -18.23 23.16 44.49
CA PRO A 42 -19.13 24.23 44.87
C PRO A 42 -20.59 23.77 45.04
N THR A 43 -20.95 22.60 44.49
CA THR A 43 -22.31 22.06 44.55
C THR A 43 -22.57 21.15 45.74
N CYS A 44 -21.58 20.35 46.18
CA CYS A 44 -21.76 19.41 47.29
C CYS A 44 -20.81 19.66 48.48
N HIS A 45 -19.98 20.70 48.39
CA HIS A 45 -19.00 21.12 49.39
C HIS A 45 -18.00 20.06 49.82
N LEU A 46 -17.88 18.94 49.08
CA LEU A 46 -16.94 17.88 49.37
C LEU A 46 -15.50 18.27 48.92
N PRO A 47 -14.53 18.39 49.85
CA PRO A 47 -13.12 18.62 49.53
C PRO A 47 -12.50 17.37 48.89
N GLN A 48 -11.79 17.55 47.79
CA GLN A 48 -11.23 16.48 46.97
C GLN A 48 -9.86 16.88 46.42
N MET A 49 -8.97 15.91 46.26
CA MET A 49 -7.68 16.10 45.62
C MET A 49 -7.76 15.78 44.12
N LEU A 50 -6.90 16.43 43.33
CA LEU A 50 -6.74 16.07 41.92
C LEU A 50 -6.14 14.65 41.78
N PRO A 51 -6.63 13.85 40.81
CA PRO A 51 -6.08 12.51 40.56
C PRO A 51 -4.56 12.54 40.28
N PRO A 52 -3.80 11.51 40.71
CA PRO A 52 -2.34 11.45 40.53
C PRO A 52 -1.89 11.62 39.08
N GLU A 53 -2.69 11.16 38.12
CA GLU A 53 -2.39 11.29 36.68
C GLU A 53 -2.38 12.75 36.20
N LEU A 54 -3.17 13.62 36.84
CA LEU A 54 -3.24 15.05 36.54
C LEU A 54 -2.23 15.87 37.37
N LEU A 55 -1.84 15.39 38.56
CA LEU A 55 -0.76 16.01 39.36
C LEU A 55 0.61 15.89 38.68
N LEU A 56 0.89 14.77 38.00
CA LEU A 56 2.15 14.57 37.25
C LEU A 56 2.26 15.48 36.00
N SER A 57 1.15 16.04 35.52
CA SER A 57 1.12 16.99 34.40
C SER A 57 1.51 18.42 34.79
N ILE A 58 1.39 18.77 36.09
CA ILE A 58 1.69 20.11 36.62
C ILE A 58 3.19 20.27 36.93
N GLN A 59 3.92 19.18 37.21
CA GLN A 59 5.37 19.22 37.48
C GLN A 59 6.26 19.20 36.21
N LYS A 60 5.69 19.10 35.01
CA LYS A 60 6.43 19.06 33.72
C LYS A 60 6.16 20.23 32.78
N GLN A 61 5.77 21.40 33.30
CA GLN A 61 5.63 22.62 32.50
C GLN A 61 6.81 23.58 32.73
N GLN A 62 7.98 23.24 32.18
CA GLN A 62 8.83 24.26 31.59
C GLN A 62 8.14 24.74 30.31
N VAL A 63 7.89 26.06 30.23
CA VAL A 63 7.21 26.75 29.14
C VAL A 63 7.80 26.37 27.77
N PRO A 64 7.06 25.71 26.87
CA PRO A 64 7.49 25.53 25.49
C PRO A 64 7.18 26.79 24.68
N ALA A 65 8.19 27.32 23.99
CA ALA A 65 8.03 28.38 23.01
C ALA A 65 7.06 27.95 21.89
N HIS A 66 6.13 28.84 21.54
CA HIS A 66 5.22 28.67 20.43
C HIS A 66 5.94 28.58 19.07
N GLY A 67 5.42 27.70 18.21
CA GLY A 67 5.57 27.72 16.76
C GLY A 67 6.91 27.21 16.24
N ILE A 68 7.00 25.91 15.94
CA ILE A 68 8.10 25.33 15.16
C ILE A 68 7.70 25.38 13.69
N ASP A 69 8.40 26.19 12.90
CA ASP A 69 8.26 26.25 11.44
C ASP A 69 9.38 25.41 10.79
N PRO A 70 9.08 24.26 10.16
CA PRO A 70 10.09 23.38 9.57
C PRO A 70 10.77 23.99 8.32
N SER A 71 10.35 25.16 7.85
CA SER A 71 10.97 25.88 6.73
C SER A 71 12.11 26.84 7.13
N LYS A 72 12.50 26.88 8.43
CA LYS A 72 13.52 27.80 8.98
C LYS A 72 14.62 27.07 9.74
N ILE A 73 15.82 27.67 9.81
CA ILE A 73 16.98 27.10 10.51
C ILE A 73 16.74 27.20 12.02
N GLN A 74 16.85 26.08 12.73
CA GLN A 74 16.68 26.04 14.18
C GLN A 74 18.04 26.14 14.86
N LEU A 75 18.24 27.20 15.66
CA LEU A 75 19.46 27.40 16.43
C LEU A 75 19.14 27.59 17.91
N PRO A 76 19.75 26.79 18.82
CA PRO A 76 19.66 27.07 20.23
C PRO A 76 20.54 28.27 20.57
N CYS A 77 19.97 29.25 21.28
CA CYS A 77 20.73 30.36 21.83
C CYS A 77 21.74 29.84 22.85
N ALA A 78 23.02 30.17 22.69
CA ALA A 78 24.07 29.69 23.59
C ALA A 78 23.90 30.19 25.04
N ASN A 79 23.21 31.33 25.25
CA ASN A 79 23.03 31.94 26.56
C ASN A 79 21.75 31.48 27.27
N CYS A 80 20.57 31.69 26.68
CA CYS A 80 19.29 31.35 27.33
C CYS A 80 18.75 29.95 26.99
N LYS A 81 19.43 29.20 26.12
CA LYS A 81 19.06 27.86 25.64
C LYS A 81 17.70 27.75 24.93
N ALA A 82 17.03 28.87 24.64
CA ALA A 82 15.83 28.87 23.81
C ALA A 82 16.16 28.47 22.37
N ILE A 83 15.33 27.61 21.77
CA ILE A 83 15.42 27.23 20.36
C ILE A 83 14.76 28.32 19.52
N LEU A 84 15.54 28.92 18.61
CA LEU A 84 15.10 30.04 17.77
C LEU A 84 14.92 29.57 16.33
N ASN A 85 13.81 29.97 15.71
CA ASN A 85 13.59 29.78 14.26
C ASN A 85 14.17 30.97 13.51
N VAL A 86 15.32 30.76 12.88
CA VAL A 86 16.07 31.78 12.15
C VAL A 86 15.77 31.66 10.64
N PRO A 87 15.35 32.75 9.96
CA PRO A 87 15.18 32.75 8.51
C PRO A 87 16.47 32.40 7.76
N HIS A 88 16.34 31.74 6.62
CA HIS A 88 17.47 31.45 5.73
C HIS A 88 18.08 32.75 5.15
N GLY A 89 19.41 32.81 5.02
CA GLY A 89 20.14 33.90 4.36
C GLY A 89 20.67 35.02 5.28
N LEU A 90 20.44 34.94 6.60
CA LEU A 90 21.01 35.87 7.57
C LEU A 90 22.35 35.35 8.10
N SER A 91 23.38 36.19 8.17
CA SER A 91 24.68 35.84 8.76
C SER A 91 24.71 36.01 10.28
N ARG A 92 23.86 36.89 10.83
CA ARG A 92 23.69 37.14 12.26
C ARG A 92 22.22 37.29 12.64
N PHE A 93 21.85 36.78 13.81
CA PHE A 93 20.49 36.83 14.33
C PHE A 93 20.50 37.11 15.84
N SER A 94 19.87 38.20 16.27
CA SER A 94 19.80 38.55 17.70
C SER A 94 18.69 37.76 18.39
N CYS A 95 19.01 37.10 19.50
CA CYS A 95 18.04 36.35 20.28
C CYS A 95 16.96 37.32 20.84
N PRO A 96 15.67 37.13 20.54
CA PRO A 96 14.63 38.03 21.02
C PRO A 96 14.47 38.01 22.55
N GLN A 97 14.87 36.93 23.23
CA GLN A 97 14.74 36.79 24.68
C GLN A 97 15.90 37.41 25.47
N CYS A 98 17.16 37.27 25.02
CA CYS A 98 18.32 37.76 25.78
C CYS A 98 19.21 38.73 24.97
N LYS A 99 18.79 39.11 23.77
CA LYS A 99 19.41 40.11 22.87
C LYS A 99 20.85 39.83 22.43
N ILE A 100 21.37 38.63 22.68
CA ILE A 100 22.71 38.23 22.22
C ILE A 100 22.69 37.93 20.71
N GLU A 101 23.70 38.41 19.97
CA GLU A 101 23.86 38.08 18.55
C GLU A 101 24.36 36.64 18.37
N LEU A 102 23.66 35.87 17.55
CA LEU A 102 24.02 34.50 17.18
C LEU A 102 24.50 34.47 15.73
N SER A 103 25.61 33.78 15.48
CA SER A 103 26.02 33.43 14.12
C SER A 103 25.15 32.28 13.60
N VAL A 104 24.65 32.41 12.38
CA VAL A 104 23.72 31.45 11.76
C VAL A 104 24.45 30.47 10.82
N ASP A 105 25.79 30.58 10.74
CA ASP A 105 26.62 29.76 9.85
C ASP A 105 26.84 28.34 10.42
N LEU A 106 26.30 27.32 9.76
CA LEU A 106 26.28 25.91 10.19
C LEU A 106 27.62 25.17 10.00
N SER A 107 28.68 25.88 9.61
CA SER A 107 29.96 25.29 9.20
C SER A 107 31.06 25.30 10.28
N SER A 108 30.81 25.77 11.51
CA SER A 108 31.90 26.07 12.48
C SER A 108 31.68 25.58 13.93
N ARG A 109 31.15 24.36 14.14
CA ARG A 109 31.08 23.74 15.49
C ARG A 109 31.86 22.43 15.60
N LEU A 110 33.17 22.49 15.40
CA LEU A 110 34.14 21.59 16.03
C LEU A 110 35.46 22.36 16.23
N LEU A 111 35.80 22.70 17.49
CA LEU A 111 37.13 22.68 18.13
C LEU A 111 37.18 23.65 19.33
N ASN A 112 37.66 23.11 20.46
CA ASN A 112 37.79 23.74 21.79
C ASN A 112 39.04 24.62 21.92
N HIS A 113 39.00 25.54 22.91
CA HIS A 113 40.10 26.13 23.72
C HIS A 113 41.55 26.04 23.20
N ASN A 114 42.13 27.16 22.74
CA ASN A 114 43.24 27.88 23.40
C ASN A 114 43.73 29.04 22.52
N ASN A 115 43.88 30.21 23.13
CA ASN A 115 44.36 31.45 22.51
C ASN A 115 45.90 31.46 22.48
N GLN A 116 46.51 31.51 21.29
CA GLN A 116 47.78 32.21 21.07
C GLN A 116 47.93 32.56 19.58
N PHE A 117 48.13 33.86 19.32
CA PHE A 117 48.15 34.49 18.01
C PHE A 117 49.45 34.19 17.23
N TYR A 118 49.32 33.57 16.05
CA TYR A 118 50.24 33.73 14.92
C TYR A 118 49.41 33.79 13.62
N PRO A 119 49.81 34.61 12.62
CA PRO A 119 49.06 34.72 11.36
C PRO A 119 49.10 33.38 10.58
N PRO A 120 47.99 32.96 9.95
CA PRO A 120 47.91 31.67 9.28
C PRO A 120 48.79 31.67 8.00
N PRO A 121 49.44 30.53 7.67
CA PRO A 121 50.04 30.36 6.36
C PRO A 121 48.95 30.37 5.27
N PRO A 122 49.29 30.69 4.02
CA PRO A 122 48.32 30.72 2.92
C PRO A 122 47.60 29.36 2.80
N PRO A 123 46.32 29.36 2.38
CA PRO A 123 45.55 28.14 2.27
C PRO A 123 46.26 27.16 1.33
N PRO A 124 46.31 25.85 1.67
CA PRO A 124 46.80 24.86 0.72
C PRO A 124 45.93 24.92 -0.55
N PRO A 125 46.52 24.67 -1.74
CA PRO A 125 45.75 24.63 -2.97
C PRO A 125 44.58 23.64 -2.83
N PRO A 126 43.45 23.86 -3.53
CA PRO A 126 42.33 22.92 -3.50
C PRO A 126 42.86 21.53 -3.80
N GLU A 127 42.63 20.57 -2.89
CA GLU A 127 42.99 19.18 -3.10
C GLU A 127 42.43 18.75 -4.46
N GLU A 128 43.30 18.34 -5.39
CA GLU A 128 42.89 17.74 -6.65
C GLU A 128 42.07 16.48 -6.33
N VAL A 129 40.75 16.62 -6.40
CA VAL A 129 39.83 15.51 -6.22
C VAL A 129 39.97 14.62 -7.45
N ASN A 130 40.49 13.40 -7.27
CA ASN A 130 40.62 12.43 -8.35
C ASN A 130 39.22 11.96 -8.78
N GLU A 131 38.65 12.60 -9.81
CA GLU A 131 37.33 12.28 -10.37
C GLU A 131 37.19 10.81 -10.78
N VAL A 132 38.27 10.21 -11.30
CA VAL A 132 38.31 8.79 -11.69
C VAL A 132 38.21 7.89 -10.46
N ALA A 133 38.81 8.30 -9.34
CA ALA A 133 38.69 7.56 -8.08
C ALA A 133 37.28 7.61 -7.51
N ILE A 134 36.60 8.75 -7.60
CA ILE A 134 35.18 8.85 -7.24
C ILE A 134 34.31 7.98 -8.16
N GLU A 135 34.64 7.90 -9.45
CA GLU A 135 33.93 7.01 -10.38
C GLU A 135 34.12 5.54 -10.03
N VAL A 136 35.36 5.10 -9.77
CA VAL A 136 35.64 3.74 -9.28
C VAL A 136 34.91 3.47 -7.97
N GLU A 137 34.89 4.41 -7.03
CA GLU A 137 34.16 4.25 -5.76
C GLU A 137 32.67 4.00 -6.01
N ARG A 138 32.04 4.77 -6.89
CA ARG A 138 30.62 4.61 -7.25
C ARG A 138 30.35 3.29 -7.97
N GLU A 139 31.27 2.86 -8.84
CA GLU A 139 31.17 1.61 -9.60
C GLU A 139 31.33 0.38 -8.70
N GLU A 140 32.32 0.39 -7.79
CA GLU A 140 32.52 -0.67 -6.80
C GLU A 140 31.36 -0.71 -5.78
N ASP A 141 30.75 0.43 -5.46
CA ASP A 141 29.56 0.50 -4.61
C ASP A 141 28.27 0.01 -5.30
N GLY A 142 28.22 0.02 -6.64
CA GLY A 142 27.05 -0.38 -7.44
C GLY A 142 26.78 -1.89 -7.50
N GLY A 143 27.80 -2.71 -7.21
CA GLY A 143 27.69 -4.18 -7.17
C GLY A 143 27.54 -4.88 -8.53
N GLY A 144 27.95 -6.14 -8.60
CA GLY A 144 27.83 -6.99 -9.80
C GLY A 144 26.44 -7.59 -9.99
N VAL A 145 26.17 -8.07 -11.22
CA VAL A 145 24.88 -8.66 -11.65
C VAL A 145 24.54 -9.94 -10.88
N VAL A 146 23.28 -10.01 -10.45
CA VAL A 146 22.59 -11.12 -9.76
C VAL A 146 22.82 -12.46 -10.46
N GLY A 147 23.48 -13.40 -9.77
CA GLY A 147 23.64 -14.81 -10.13
C GLY A 147 22.35 -15.62 -9.96
N GLU A 148 22.42 -16.94 -10.14
CA GLU A 148 21.25 -17.83 -10.10
C GLU A 148 20.38 -17.58 -8.85
N THR A 149 19.08 -17.34 -9.06
CA THR A 149 18.13 -16.94 -8.01
C THR A 149 17.59 -18.12 -7.20
N PHE A 150 17.59 -19.32 -7.80
CA PHE A 150 17.06 -20.54 -7.19
C PHE A 150 18.03 -21.71 -7.35
N THR A 151 18.08 -22.55 -6.31
CA THR A 151 18.86 -23.80 -6.28
C THR A 151 17.92 -24.96 -6.04
N ASP A 152 18.16 -26.11 -6.70
CA ASP A 152 17.43 -27.34 -6.43
C ASP A 152 17.59 -27.75 -4.96
N TYR A 153 16.48 -28.09 -4.32
CA TYR A 153 16.44 -28.41 -2.90
C TYR A 153 16.25 -29.91 -2.65
N ARG A 154 17.09 -30.44 -1.77
CA ARG A 154 16.87 -31.73 -1.10
C ARG A 154 17.23 -31.58 0.38
N PRO A 155 16.51 -32.25 1.29
CA PRO A 155 16.85 -32.24 2.70
C PRO A 155 18.33 -32.63 2.89
N PRO A 156 19.17 -31.74 3.43
CA PRO A 156 20.61 -31.97 3.52
C PRO A 156 20.98 -32.94 4.65
N LYS A 157 20.15 -33.00 5.71
CA LYS A 157 20.46 -33.71 6.97
C LYS A 157 19.51 -34.87 7.28
N LEU A 158 18.46 -35.07 6.48
CA LEU A 158 17.45 -36.10 6.70
C LEU A 158 17.23 -36.93 5.44
N SER A 159 17.26 -38.26 5.60
CA SER A 159 17.09 -39.24 4.51
C SER A 159 15.82 -40.09 4.65
N ILE A 160 14.87 -39.67 5.49
CA ILE A 160 13.64 -40.40 5.79
C ILE A 160 12.57 -40.09 4.74
N GLY A 161 11.88 -41.14 4.25
CA GLY A 161 10.76 -41.03 3.32
C GLY A 161 11.15 -40.89 1.84
N PRO A 162 10.19 -41.01 0.91
CA PRO A 162 10.43 -40.92 -0.52
C PRO A 162 10.80 -39.50 -0.96
N PRO A 163 11.51 -39.33 -2.10
CA PRO A 163 11.71 -38.03 -2.71
C PRO A 163 10.38 -37.37 -3.06
N HIS A 164 10.34 -36.05 -3.05
CA HIS A 164 9.16 -35.31 -3.50
C HIS A 164 8.89 -35.57 -4.99
N PRO A 165 7.61 -35.73 -5.41
CA PRO A 165 7.25 -36.14 -6.79
C PRO A 165 7.72 -35.17 -7.88
N ASP A 166 7.89 -33.90 -7.54
CA ASP A 166 8.32 -32.84 -8.45
C ASP A 166 9.55 -32.08 -7.93
N PRO A 167 10.36 -31.48 -8.80
CA PRO A 167 11.51 -30.69 -8.39
C PRO A 167 11.11 -29.50 -7.52
N ILE A 168 11.75 -29.41 -6.35
CA ILE A 168 11.59 -28.30 -5.41
C ILE A 168 12.86 -27.46 -5.45
N VAL A 169 12.70 -26.15 -5.37
CA VAL A 169 13.79 -25.20 -5.32
C VAL A 169 13.69 -24.34 -4.06
N GLU A 170 14.80 -23.82 -3.61
CA GLU A 170 14.87 -22.74 -2.62
C GLU A 170 15.64 -21.56 -3.18
N THR A 171 15.49 -20.37 -2.58
CA THR A 171 16.27 -19.21 -3.03
C THR A 171 17.75 -19.48 -2.79
N SER A 172 18.59 -18.96 -3.67
CA SER A 172 20.04 -19.11 -3.55
C SER A 172 20.59 -18.64 -2.20
N CYS A 173 19.97 -17.61 -1.62
CA CYS A 173 20.34 -17.03 -0.33
C CYS A 173 20.03 -17.98 0.82
N LEU A 174 18.85 -18.61 0.79
CA LEU A 174 18.49 -19.66 1.74
C LEU A 174 19.37 -20.90 1.59
N SER A 175 19.80 -21.25 0.36
CA SER A 175 20.69 -22.40 0.13
C SER A 175 22.10 -22.24 0.70
N ALA A 176 22.54 -21.00 0.91
CA ALA A 176 23.83 -20.71 1.55
C ALA A 176 23.83 -21.01 3.05
N VAL A 177 22.66 -21.25 3.66
CA VAL A 177 22.53 -21.50 5.10
C VAL A 177 21.93 -22.88 5.32
N GLN A 178 22.61 -23.66 6.16
CA GLN A 178 22.13 -24.97 6.58
C GLN A 178 21.21 -24.84 7.80
N PRO A 179 20.11 -25.61 7.88
CA PRO A 179 19.30 -25.70 9.08
C PRO A 179 20.09 -26.38 10.23
N PRO A 180 19.65 -26.28 11.50
CA PRO A 180 20.35 -26.91 12.62
C PRO A 180 20.33 -28.45 12.52
N GLU A 181 21.13 -29.12 13.34
CA GLU A 181 21.10 -30.59 13.41
C GLU A 181 19.71 -31.07 13.88
N PRO A 182 19.12 -32.07 13.19
CA PRO A 182 17.86 -32.67 13.60
C PRO A 182 18.07 -33.56 14.82
N THR A 183 17.60 -33.14 15.98
CA THR A 183 17.66 -33.87 17.25
C THR A 183 16.32 -34.50 17.64
N TYR A 184 15.24 -34.10 16.99
CA TYR A 184 13.90 -34.62 17.28
C TYR A 184 13.63 -35.96 16.57
N HIS A 185 13.17 -36.95 17.33
CA HIS A 185 12.75 -38.24 16.80
C HIS A 185 11.22 -38.32 16.73
N LEU A 186 10.69 -38.49 15.50
CA LEU A 186 9.25 -38.60 15.27
C LEU A 186 8.68 -39.89 15.86
N ARG A 187 7.56 -39.81 16.59
CA ARG A 187 6.80 -40.98 17.02
C ARG A 187 6.14 -41.70 15.85
N THR A 188 5.75 -40.97 14.81
CA THR A 188 5.14 -41.57 13.61
C THR A 188 6.16 -42.09 12.60
N LYS A 189 7.47 -42.16 12.93
CA LYS A 189 8.54 -42.51 11.98
C LYS A 189 8.28 -43.83 11.25
N ASP A 190 8.09 -44.92 11.98
CA ASP A 190 7.93 -46.27 11.39
C ASP A 190 6.70 -46.36 10.48
N HIS A 191 5.61 -45.70 10.89
CA HIS A 191 4.40 -45.59 10.08
C HIS A 191 4.66 -44.80 8.79
N LEU A 192 5.36 -43.66 8.85
CA LEU A 192 5.66 -42.83 7.68
C LEU A 192 6.61 -43.53 6.71
N GLU A 193 7.60 -44.28 7.20
CA GLU A 193 8.52 -45.06 6.37
C GLU A 193 7.83 -46.21 5.63
N THR A 194 6.89 -46.89 6.31
CA THR A 194 6.13 -48.00 5.72
C THR A 194 5.08 -47.50 4.73
N SER A 195 4.31 -46.48 5.12
CA SER A 195 3.20 -45.97 4.31
C SER A 195 3.65 -45.07 3.15
N LYS A 196 4.85 -44.47 3.24
CA LYS A 196 5.45 -43.57 2.25
C LYS A 196 4.52 -42.42 1.83
N VAL A 197 3.61 -42.02 2.72
CA VAL A 197 2.60 -41.00 2.43
C VAL A 197 3.21 -39.61 2.31
N LEU A 198 4.13 -39.23 3.18
CA LEU A 198 4.81 -37.93 3.16
C LEU A 198 6.18 -38.03 2.49
N SER A 199 6.55 -37.01 1.73
CA SER A 199 7.88 -36.89 1.14
C SER A 199 8.95 -36.49 2.17
N CYS A 200 10.21 -36.74 1.86
CA CYS A 200 11.34 -36.44 2.75
C CYS A 200 11.39 -34.98 3.20
N LEU A 201 11.06 -34.03 2.32
CA LEU A 201 11.02 -32.60 2.67
C LEU A 201 9.87 -32.25 3.62
N GLN A 202 8.74 -32.96 3.53
CA GLN A 202 7.62 -32.74 4.43
C GLN A 202 7.95 -33.29 5.82
N ILE A 203 8.58 -34.46 5.86
CA ILE A 203 9.08 -35.09 7.10
C ILE A 203 10.14 -34.21 7.77
N GLU A 204 11.05 -33.62 7.01
CA GLU A 204 12.02 -32.63 7.51
C GLU A 204 11.34 -31.46 8.22
N THR A 205 10.24 -30.94 7.66
CA THR A 205 9.46 -29.89 8.31
C THR A 205 8.83 -30.37 9.61
N LEU A 206 8.31 -31.61 9.66
CA LEU A 206 7.77 -32.19 10.89
C LEU A 206 8.82 -32.24 11.99
N VAL A 207 10.05 -32.66 11.65
CA VAL A 207 11.18 -32.72 12.60
C VAL A 207 11.53 -31.33 13.12
N TYR A 208 11.79 -30.36 12.24
CA TYR A 208 12.20 -29.02 12.67
C TYR A 208 11.12 -28.27 13.44
N ALA A 209 9.85 -28.36 13.01
CA ALA A 209 8.75 -27.75 13.74
C ALA A 209 8.59 -28.36 15.14
N SER A 210 8.65 -29.70 15.25
CA SER A 210 8.52 -30.39 16.52
C SER A 210 9.70 -30.11 17.46
N GLN A 211 10.92 -30.04 16.91
CA GLN A 211 12.13 -29.64 17.63
C GLN A 211 12.01 -28.22 18.18
N ARG A 212 11.56 -27.27 17.34
CA ARG A 212 11.37 -25.88 17.75
C ARG A 212 10.30 -25.75 18.84
N HIS A 213 9.23 -26.55 18.76
CA HIS A 213 8.17 -26.59 19.77
C HIS A 213 8.60 -27.13 21.14
N LEU A 214 9.80 -27.70 21.28
CA LEU A 214 10.36 -28.07 22.58
C LEU A 214 10.97 -26.88 23.34
N GLN A 215 11.21 -25.76 22.66
CA GLN A 215 11.87 -24.59 23.21
C GLN A 215 10.87 -23.53 23.68
N HIS A 216 11.29 -22.73 24.66
CA HIS A 216 10.57 -21.55 25.16
C HIS A 216 11.40 -20.29 24.89
N LEU A 217 10.71 -19.19 24.61
CA LEU A 217 11.29 -17.87 24.51
C LEU A 217 11.56 -17.30 25.92
N GLU A 218 12.40 -16.27 26.03
CA GLU A 218 12.73 -15.67 27.33
C GLU A 218 11.53 -15.09 28.09
N ASN A 219 10.46 -14.72 27.37
CA ASN A 219 9.21 -14.27 27.97
C ASN A 219 8.33 -15.41 28.54
N GLY A 220 8.84 -16.66 28.52
CA GLY A 220 8.15 -17.84 29.02
C GLY A 220 7.16 -18.47 28.04
N SER A 221 6.90 -17.87 26.87
CA SER A 221 5.99 -18.45 25.88
C SER A 221 6.69 -19.50 25.02
N ARG A 222 5.94 -20.52 24.58
CA ARG A 222 6.48 -21.58 23.71
C ARG A 222 6.86 -21.02 22.34
N ALA A 223 8.02 -21.44 21.83
CA ALA A 223 8.50 -21.00 20.54
C ALA A 223 7.64 -21.54 19.38
N GLY A 224 7.45 -20.71 18.36
CA GLY A 224 6.70 -21.01 17.15
C GLY A 224 7.58 -21.37 15.96
N PHE A 225 6.96 -21.93 14.93
CA PHE A 225 7.61 -22.31 13.67
C PHE A 225 6.91 -21.64 12.47
N PHE A 226 7.68 -21.28 11.45
CA PHE A 226 7.15 -20.67 10.23
C PHE A 226 7.39 -21.58 9.01
N LEU A 227 6.29 -22.08 8.45
CA LEU A 227 6.25 -22.79 7.18
C LEU A 227 5.99 -21.81 6.03
N GLY A 228 7.08 -21.40 5.37
CA GLY A 228 7.10 -20.49 4.23
C GLY A 228 6.96 -21.16 2.86
N ASP A 229 6.70 -22.46 2.80
CA ASP A 229 6.64 -23.18 1.51
C ASP A 229 5.65 -22.56 0.53
N GLY A 230 6.02 -22.52 -0.75
CA GLY A 230 5.23 -22.05 -1.87
C GLY A 230 3.97 -22.87 -2.12
N ALA A 231 3.14 -22.40 -3.06
CA ALA A 231 2.01 -23.20 -3.54
C ALA A 231 2.52 -24.48 -4.22
N GLY A 232 1.77 -25.58 -4.09
CA GLY A 232 2.12 -26.84 -4.74
C GLY A 232 3.09 -27.76 -3.99
N VAL A 233 3.84 -27.28 -2.99
CA VAL A 233 4.79 -28.12 -2.20
C VAL A 233 4.09 -29.11 -1.26
N GLY A 234 2.80 -28.93 -1.00
CA GLY A 234 2.01 -29.84 -0.15
C GLY A 234 1.88 -29.41 1.31
N LYS A 235 1.82 -28.10 1.59
CA LYS A 235 1.63 -27.53 2.94
C LYS A 235 0.50 -28.18 3.75
N GLY A 236 -0.66 -28.42 3.13
CA GLY A 236 -1.80 -29.03 3.82
C GLY A 236 -1.50 -30.44 4.34
N ARG A 237 -0.80 -31.27 3.56
CA ARG A 237 -0.33 -32.60 3.99
C ARG A 237 0.75 -32.49 5.09
N THR A 238 1.62 -31.49 5.02
CA THR A 238 2.59 -31.21 6.10
C THR A 238 1.88 -30.83 7.40
N ILE A 239 0.87 -29.97 7.33
CA ILE A 239 0.02 -29.58 8.47
C ILE A 239 -0.69 -30.80 9.07
N ALA A 240 -1.28 -31.65 8.22
CA ALA A 240 -1.92 -32.89 8.64
C ALA A 240 -0.93 -33.83 9.34
N GLY A 241 0.30 -33.95 8.83
CA GLY A 241 1.39 -34.69 9.47
C GLY A 241 1.76 -34.15 10.86
N LEU A 242 1.82 -32.82 11.04
CA LEU A 242 2.06 -32.19 12.35
C LEU A 242 0.93 -32.46 13.34
N ILE A 243 -0.33 -32.43 12.89
CA ILE A 243 -1.48 -32.82 13.71
C ILE A 243 -1.33 -34.29 14.13
N TRP A 244 -0.98 -35.17 13.19
CA TRP A 244 -0.84 -36.60 13.44
C TRP A 244 0.27 -36.94 14.44
N GLU A 245 1.42 -36.27 14.34
CA GLU A 245 2.53 -36.42 15.29
C GLU A 245 2.13 -35.95 16.71
N ASN A 246 1.42 -34.82 16.82
CA ASN A 246 0.93 -34.34 18.12
C ASN A 246 -0.17 -35.25 18.69
N TRP A 247 -1.00 -35.85 17.84
CA TRP A 247 -2.02 -36.83 18.22
C TRP A 247 -1.38 -38.06 18.91
N HIS A 248 -0.24 -38.54 18.40
CA HIS A 248 0.53 -39.66 18.99
C HIS A 248 1.24 -39.29 20.31
N HIS A 249 1.31 -38.00 20.62
CA HIS A 249 1.77 -37.48 21.90
C HIS A 249 0.64 -37.23 22.90
N GLY A 250 -0.59 -37.67 22.60
CA GLY A 250 -1.75 -37.52 23.48
C GLY A 250 -2.41 -36.14 23.41
N LYS A 251 -1.96 -35.26 22.51
CA LYS A 251 -2.55 -33.92 22.31
C LYS A 251 -3.71 -34.04 21.33
N ARG A 252 -4.90 -34.27 21.88
CA ARG A 252 -6.13 -34.61 21.12
C ARG A 252 -6.95 -33.40 20.64
N LYS A 253 -6.50 -32.18 20.90
CA LYS A 253 -7.17 -30.95 20.46
C LYS A 253 -6.23 -30.16 19.54
N ALA A 254 -6.73 -29.71 18.40
CA ALA A 254 -5.99 -28.86 17.47
C ALA A 254 -6.90 -27.77 16.87
N LEU A 255 -6.32 -26.60 16.58
CA LEU A 255 -6.99 -25.50 15.91
C LEU A 255 -6.40 -25.28 14.52
N TRP A 256 -7.24 -25.35 13.48
CA TRP A 256 -6.85 -25.02 12.11
C TRP A 256 -7.60 -23.77 11.64
N ILE A 257 -6.91 -22.64 11.57
CA ILE A 257 -7.47 -21.37 11.07
C ILE A 257 -7.04 -21.17 9.63
N SER A 258 -7.98 -20.94 8.72
CA SER A 258 -7.69 -20.63 7.31
C SER A 258 -8.62 -19.54 6.76
N VAL A 259 -8.58 -19.28 5.44
CA VAL A 259 -9.27 -18.13 4.81
C VAL A 259 -10.76 -18.39 4.57
N GLY A 260 -11.10 -19.58 4.10
CA GLY A 260 -12.45 -19.95 3.66
C GLY A 260 -12.96 -21.21 4.36
N SER A 261 -14.28 -21.34 4.51
CA SER A 261 -14.91 -22.51 5.13
C SER A 261 -14.74 -23.78 4.31
N ASP A 262 -14.67 -23.64 2.98
CA ASP A 262 -14.63 -24.78 2.05
C ASP A 262 -13.30 -25.54 2.12
N LEU A 263 -12.25 -24.86 2.57
CA LEU A 263 -10.93 -25.46 2.85
C LEU A 263 -10.99 -26.51 3.96
N LYS A 264 -12.10 -26.63 4.69
CA LYS A 264 -12.34 -27.75 5.60
C LYS A 264 -12.29 -29.10 4.86
N PHE A 265 -12.82 -29.16 3.64
CA PHE A 265 -12.81 -30.40 2.85
C PHE A 265 -11.40 -30.76 2.41
N ASP A 266 -10.58 -29.76 2.05
CA ASP A 266 -9.14 -29.94 1.83
C ASP A 266 -8.42 -30.43 3.09
N ALA A 267 -8.71 -29.85 4.26
CA ALA A 267 -8.12 -30.28 5.52
C ALA A 267 -8.49 -31.73 5.89
N ARG A 268 -9.74 -32.15 5.65
CA ARG A 268 -10.18 -33.54 5.83
C ARG A 268 -9.43 -34.47 4.87
N ARG A 269 -9.38 -34.14 3.57
CA ARG A 269 -8.62 -34.89 2.57
C ARG A 269 -7.16 -35.02 2.98
N ASP A 270 -6.52 -33.93 3.40
CA ASP A 270 -5.10 -33.94 3.76
C ASP A 270 -4.82 -34.79 5.00
N LEU A 271 -5.76 -34.88 5.96
CA LEU A 271 -5.71 -35.82 7.08
C LEU A 271 -5.87 -37.27 6.63
N ASP A 272 -6.79 -37.54 5.70
CA ASP A 272 -6.97 -38.87 5.11
C ASP A 272 -5.71 -39.31 4.34
N ASP A 273 -5.12 -38.40 3.56
CA ASP A 273 -3.91 -38.62 2.75
C ASP A 273 -2.65 -38.96 3.57
N VAL A 274 -2.66 -38.68 4.88
CA VAL A 274 -1.57 -39.05 5.81
C VAL A 274 -1.93 -40.23 6.72
N GLY A 275 -3.12 -40.81 6.57
CA GLY A 275 -3.61 -41.93 7.38
C GLY A 275 -4.32 -41.54 8.68
N ALA A 276 -4.55 -40.24 8.93
CA ALA A 276 -5.23 -39.73 10.12
C ALA A 276 -6.77 -39.77 9.99
N THR A 277 -7.31 -40.89 9.51
CA THR A 277 -8.75 -41.09 9.24
C THR A 277 -9.61 -40.91 10.50
N CYS A 278 -9.07 -41.26 11.67
CA CYS A 278 -9.77 -41.20 12.96
C CYS A 278 -9.95 -39.79 13.56
N ILE A 279 -9.32 -38.75 13.00
CA ILE A 279 -9.40 -37.39 13.56
C ILE A 279 -10.56 -36.61 12.94
N GLU A 280 -11.62 -36.34 13.69
CA GLU A 280 -12.75 -35.54 13.17
C GLU A 280 -12.38 -34.06 12.94
N VAL A 281 -13.00 -33.45 11.91
CA VAL A 281 -12.85 -32.02 11.58
C VAL A 281 -14.19 -31.32 11.77
N HIS A 282 -14.25 -30.36 12.69
CA HIS A 282 -15.47 -29.64 13.06
C HIS A 282 -15.44 -28.20 12.54
N ALA A 283 -16.50 -27.76 11.86
CA ALA A 283 -16.56 -26.40 11.29
C ALA A 283 -17.11 -25.41 12.33
N LEU A 284 -16.28 -24.50 12.86
CA LEU A 284 -16.69 -23.60 13.94
C LEU A 284 -17.90 -22.73 13.58
N ASN A 285 -18.00 -22.30 12.32
CA ASN A 285 -19.12 -21.49 11.82
C ASN A 285 -20.48 -22.21 11.86
N LYS A 286 -20.49 -23.55 11.79
CA LYS A 286 -21.73 -24.36 11.86
C LYS A 286 -22.09 -24.76 13.30
N LEU A 287 -21.25 -24.47 14.28
CA LEU A 287 -21.49 -24.82 15.68
C LEU A 287 -22.18 -23.68 16.43
N PRO A 288 -23.03 -23.95 17.44
CA PRO A 288 -23.62 -22.91 18.27
C PRO A 288 -22.55 -22.17 19.10
N TYR A 289 -22.89 -21.00 19.64
CA TYR A 289 -22.02 -20.17 20.52
C TYR A 289 -21.99 -20.67 22.00
N SER A 290 -22.48 -21.88 22.27
CA SER A 290 -22.35 -22.54 23.58
C SER A 290 -20.97 -23.19 23.73
N LYS A 291 -20.61 -23.66 24.93
CA LYS A 291 -19.30 -24.32 25.11
C LYS A 291 -19.16 -25.53 24.19
N LEU A 292 -18.01 -25.70 23.54
CA LEU A 292 -17.79 -26.77 22.55
C LEU A 292 -17.85 -28.17 23.17
N ASP A 293 -17.43 -28.30 24.42
CA ASP A 293 -17.48 -29.52 25.23
C ASP A 293 -18.82 -29.75 25.93
N SER A 294 -19.80 -28.85 25.75
CA SER A 294 -21.13 -28.99 26.35
C SER A 294 -21.86 -30.22 25.82
N LYS A 295 -22.80 -30.77 26.60
CA LYS A 295 -23.68 -31.86 26.15
C LYS A 295 -24.41 -31.56 24.84
N SER A 296 -24.65 -30.28 24.53
CA SER A 296 -25.32 -29.85 23.30
C SER A 296 -24.44 -29.86 22.05
N VAL A 297 -23.11 -29.79 22.20
CA VAL A 297 -22.16 -29.72 21.06
C VAL A 297 -21.30 -30.98 21.00
N GLY A 298 -20.85 -31.49 22.15
CA GLY A 298 -20.23 -32.81 22.28
C GLY A 298 -18.77 -32.91 21.81
N ILE A 299 -18.11 -31.81 21.44
CA ILE A 299 -16.76 -31.84 20.88
C ILE A 299 -15.72 -31.84 22.01
N LYS A 300 -15.16 -33.01 22.31
CA LYS A 300 -14.11 -33.19 23.31
C LYS A 300 -12.70 -33.20 22.71
N GLU A 301 -12.56 -33.78 21.53
CA GLU A 301 -11.31 -33.95 20.80
C GLU A 301 -11.52 -33.76 19.30
N GLY A 302 -10.43 -33.66 18.54
CA GLY A 302 -10.44 -33.46 17.10
C GLY A 302 -9.85 -32.10 16.68
N VAL A 303 -10.06 -31.77 15.40
CA VAL A 303 -9.63 -30.52 14.78
C VAL A 303 -10.81 -29.57 14.69
N VAL A 304 -10.71 -28.41 15.34
CA VAL A 304 -11.64 -27.32 15.10
C VAL A 304 -11.12 -26.49 13.93
N PHE A 305 -11.89 -26.46 12.84
CA PHE A 305 -11.62 -25.66 11.66
C PHE A 305 -12.36 -24.33 11.74
N SER A 306 -11.65 -23.21 11.66
CA SER A 306 -12.19 -21.86 11.74
C SER A 306 -11.69 -20.99 10.60
N THR A 307 -12.48 -19.99 10.22
CA THR A 307 -11.97 -18.92 9.35
C THR A 307 -11.45 -17.74 10.19
N TYR A 308 -10.57 -16.92 9.61
CA TYR A 308 -10.16 -15.64 10.22
C TYR A 308 -11.37 -14.73 10.51
N SER A 309 -12.37 -14.72 9.64
CA SER A 309 -13.62 -13.97 9.86
C SER A 309 -14.47 -14.55 10.98
N SER A 310 -14.50 -15.87 11.14
CA SER A 310 -15.22 -16.52 12.25
C SER A 310 -14.56 -16.23 13.60
N LEU A 311 -13.23 -16.09 13.64
CA LEU A 311 -12.48 -15.83 14.87
C LEU A 311 -12.93 -14.51 15.55
N ILE A 312 -13.21 -13.48 14.74
CA ILE A 312 -13.67 -12.16 15.22
C ILE A 312 -15.20 -12.07 15.39
N ALA A 313 -15.94 -13.13 15.08
CA ALA A 313 -17.39 -13.12 15.14
C ALA A 313 -17.90 -13.19 16.59
N SER A 314 -18.99 -12.47 16.86
CA SER A 314 -19.70 -12.48 18.14
C SER A 314 -21.18 -12.77 17.94
N SER A 315 -21.80 -13.41 18.93
CA SER A 315 -23.25 -13.58 18.97
C SER A 315 -23.94 -12.27 19.33
N GLU A 316 -25.25 -12.16 19.06
CA GLU A 316 -26.11 -11.06 19.52
C GLU A 316 -26.06 -10.87 21.06
N LYS A 317 -25.84 -11.96 21.81
CA LYS A 317 -25.67 -11.95 23.28
C LYS A 317 -24.25 -11.60 23.75
N GLY A 318 -23.39 -11.10 22.86
CA GLY A 318 -22.03 -10.64 23.17
C GLY A 318 -20.95 -11.72 23.35
N ARG A 319 -21.27 -13.02 23.20
CA ARG A 319 -20.26 -14.10 23.27
C ARG A 319 -19.39 -14.14 22.02
N SER A 320 -18.07 -14.06 22.17
CA SER A 320 -17.14 -14.14 21.04
C SER A 320 -16.68 -15.57 20.75
N ARG A 321 -16.40 -15.87 19.47
CA ARG A 321 -15.80 -17.16 19.06
C ARG A 321 -14.40 -17.37 19.65
N LEU A 322 -13.61 -16.31 19.75
CA LEU A 322 -12.30 -16.35 20.41
C LEU A 322 -12.41 -16.84 21.87
N GLN A 323 -13.34 -16.29 22.65
CA GLN A 323 -13.55 -16.72 24.04
C GLN A 323 -14.04 -18.17 24.12
N GLN A 324 -14.94 -18.58 23.21
CA GLN A 324 -15.41 -19.96 23.11
C GLN A 324 -14.25 -20.95 22.87
N LEU A 325 -13.31 -20.60 21.98
CA LEU A 325 -12.13 -21.40 21.69
C LEU A 325 -11.19 -21.47 22.90
N VAL A 326 -10.84 -20.32 23.49
CA VAL A 326 -9.96 -20.28 24.68
C VAL A 326 -10.56 -21.09 25.84
N GLN A 327 -11.87 -21.03 26.03
CA GLN A 327 -12.55 -21.86 27.03
C GLN A 327 -12.47 -23.36 26.73
N TRP A 328 -12.56 -23.76 25.47
CA TRP A 328 -12.45 -25.16 25.08
C TRP A 328 -11.03 -25.72 25.23
N PHE A 329 -10.02 -24.88 24.99
CA PHE A 329 -8.61 -25.24 25.18
C PHE A 329 -8.24 -25.33 26.66
N GLY A 330 -8.66 -24.36 27.47
CA GLY A 330 -8.16 -24.17 28.84
C GLY A 330 -6.87 -23.35 28.88
N SER A 331 -6.46 -22.90 30.06
CA SER A 331 -5.25 -22.07 30.26
C SER A 331 -3.95 -22.83 29.98
N ASP A 332 -3.95 -24.13 30.26
CA ASP A 332 -2.74 -24.97 30.26
C ASP A 332 -2.58 -25.73 28.92
N TYR A 333 -3.27 -25.25 27.88
CA TYR A 333 -3.28 -25.90 26.59
C TYR A 333 -1.90 -25.84 25.91
N ASP A 334 -1.33 -27.02 25.67
CA ASP A 334 -0.06 -27.18 24.97
C ASP A 334 -0.23 -27.75 23.54
N GLY A 335 -1.45 -27.95 23.06
CA GLY A 335 -1.71 -28.51 21.72
C GLY A 335 -1.36 -27.58 20.56
N LEU A 336 -1.71 -28.00 19.35
CA LEU A 336 -1.30 -27.33 18.10
C LEU A 336 -2.30 -26.23 17.67
N ILE A 337 -1.78 -25.06 17.30
CA ILE A 337 -2.51 -23.97 16.66
C ILE A 337 -1.86 -23.65 15.32
N LEU A 338 -2.65 -23.78 14.26
CA LEU A 338 -2.22 -23.59 12.88
C LEU A 338 -2.87 -22.33 12.32
N PHE A 339 -2.03 -21.38 11.92
CA PHE A 339 -2.45 -20.21 11.14
C PHE A 339 -2.11 -20.46 9.67
N ASP A 340 -3.06 -21.04 8.94
CA ASP A 340 -2.95 -21.30 7.51
C ASP A 340 -3.34 -20.06 6.70
N GLU A 341 -2.55 -19.75 5.66
CA GLU A 341 -2.61 -18.48 4.92
C GLU A 341 -2.56 -17.24 5.85
N CYS A 342 -1.63 -17.27 6.81
CA CYS A 342 -1.55 -16.29 7.89
C CYS A 342 -1.31 -14.85 7.44
N HIS A 343 -0.92 -14.62 6.18
CA HIS A 343 -0.89 -13.29 5.57
C HIS A 343 -2.25 -12.56 5.63
N LYS A 344 -3.37 -13.23 5.92
CA LYS A 344 -4.66 -12.56 6.19
C LYS A 344 -4.72 -11.79 7.50
N ALA A 345 -3.81 -12.05 8.44
CA ALA A 345 -3.62 -11.26 9.65
C ALA A 345 -2.69 -10.04 9.44
N LYS A 346 -2.30 -9.75 8.18
CA LYS A 346 -1.52 -8.56 7.84
C LYS A 346 -2.29 -7.27 8.15
N ASN A 347 -1.56 -6.16 8.29
CA ASN A 347 -2.08 -4.85 8.71
C ASN A 347 -2.43 -4.74 10.21
N LEU A 348 -1.71 -5.45 11.06
CA LEU A 348 -1.66 -5.14 12.48
C LEU A 348 -1.00 -3.76 12.72
N VAL A 349 0.01 -3.40 11.90
CA VAL A 349 0.68 -2.11 11.92
C VAL A 349 0.39 -1.36 10.62
N PRO A 350 -0.62 -0.47 10.59
CA PRO A 350 -1.03 0.23 9.38
C PRO A 350 0.00 1.30 8.96
N GLU A 351 0.05 1.61 7.66
CA GLU A 351 0.80 2.76 7.14
C GLU A 351 0.12 4.07 7.58
N ALA A 352 0.79 4.84 8.43
CA ALA A 352 0.43 6.21 8.84
C ALA A 352 -1.04 6.44 9.26
N GLY A 353 -1.34 6.33 10.55
CA GLY A 353 -2.59 6.85 11.16
C GLY A 353 -3.82 5.95 11.06
N GLY A 354 -3.71 4.75 10.49
CA GLY A 354 -4.78 3.74 10.50
C GLY A 354 -4.93 3.02 11.85
N GLN A 355 -6.02 2.29 12.04
CA GLN A 355 -6.22 1.36 13.16
C GLN A 355 -5.82 -0.07 12.76
N PRO A 356 -5.27 -0.87 13.69
CA PRO A 356 -5.01 -2.29 13.46
C PRO A 356 -6.27 -3.05 13.02
N THR A 357 -6.10 -4.12 12.24
CA THR A 357 -7.24 -4.98 11.90
C THR A 357 -7.68 -5.81 13.11
N ARG A 358 -9.00 -5.91 13.34
CA ARG A 358 -9.56 -6.79 14.39
C ARG A 358 -9.10 -8.23 14.25
N THR A 359 -8.86 -8.69 13.02
CA THR A 359 -8.32 -10.03 12.74
C THR A 359 -6.91 -10.18 13.29
N GLY A 360 -6.02 -9.22 13.03
CA GLY A 360 -4.65 -9.24 13.57
C GLY A 360 -4.62 -9.18 15.09
N GLU A 361 -5.49 -8.35 15.69
CA GLU A 361 -5.66 -8.25 17.14
C GLU A 361 -6.12 -9.57 17.76
N ALA A 362 -7.14 -10.22 17.18
CA ALA A 362 -7.64 -11.50 17.67
C ALA A 362 -6.59 -12.63 17.58
N VAL A 363 -5.75 -12.62 16.53
CA VAL A 363 -4.63 -13.56 16.38
C VAL A 363 -3.57 -13.33 17.47
N LEU A 364 -3.26 -12.08 17.80
CA LEU A 364 -2.35 -11.78 18.92
C LEU A 364 -2.96 -12.17 20.27
N GLU A 365 -4.22 -11.84 20.50
CA GLU A 365 -4.92 -12.14 21.75
C GLU A 365 -5.00 -13.65 22.00
N LEU A 366 -5.28 -14.45 20.97
CA LEU A 366 -5.27 -15.92 21.06
C LEU A 366 -3.91 -16.46 21.54
N GLN A 367 -2.83 -15.96 20.95
CA GLN A 367 -1.47 -16.38 21.31
C GLN A 367 -1.09 -15.91 22.72
N ALA A 368 -1.53 -14.72 23.14
CA ALA A 368 -1.27 -14.21 24.49
C ALA A 368 -2.00 -15.02 25.57
N ARG A 369 -3.24 -15.45 25.30
CA ARG A 369 -4.06 -16.25 26.23
C ARG A 369 -3.61 -17.71 26.35
N LEU A 370 -2.87 -18.24 25.37
CA LEU A 370 -2.42 -19.63 25.32
C LEU A 370 -0.88 -19.70 25.19
N PRO A 371 -0.12 -19.33 26.24
CA PRO A 371 1.34 -19.21 26.19
C PRO A 371 2.05 -20.53 25.84
N GLU A 372 1.52 -21.66 26.30
CA GLU A 372 2.09 -23.00 26.11
C GLU A 372 1.72 -23.66 24.77
N ALA A 373 0.84 -23.06 23.98
CA ALA A 373 0.39 -23.63 22.71
C ALA A 373 1.52 -23.71 21.68
N ARG A 374 1.53 -24.78 20.90
CA ARG A 374 2.44 -25.00 19.77
C ARG A 374 1.92 -24.25 18.56
N VAL A 375 2.57 -23.15 18.18
CA VAL A 375 2.12 -22.29 17.08
C VAL A 375 2.90 -22.60 15.81
N VAL A 376 2.18 -22.74 14.70
CA VAL A 376 2.76 -22.80 13.36
C VAL A 376 2.09 -21.76 12.46
N TYR A 377 2.90 -20.89 11.89
CA TYR A 377 2.49 -19.95 10.87
C TYR A 377 2.71 -20.61 9.50
N CYS A 378 1.71 -20.61 8.63
CA CYS A 378 1.83 -21.16 7.28
C CYS A 378 1.46 -20.07 6.26
N SER A 379 2.43 -19.61 5.48
CA SER A 379 2.19 -18.64 4.41
C SER A 379 3.41 -18.52 3.49
N ALA A 380 3.18 -18.67 2.18
CA ALA A 380 4.22 -18.46 1.17
C ALA A 380 4.72 -17.01 1.10
N THR A 381 3.92 -16.05 1.57
CA THR A 381 4.17 -14.60 1.47
C THR A 381 4.33 -13.94 2.83
N GLY A 382 4.40 -14.72 3.93
CA GLY A 382 4.47 -14.17 5.28
C GLY A 382 5.75 -13.37 5.56
N ALA A 383 6.87 -13.76 4.93
CA ALA A 383 8.17 -13.08 5.01
C ALA A 383 8.51 -12.22 3.78
N SER A 384 7.53 -11.85 2.94
CA SER A 384 7.80 -11.01 1.76
C SER A 384 7.93 -9.52 2.08
N GLU A 385 7.29 -9.05 3.16
CA GLU A 385 7.35 -7.67 3.62
C GLU A 385 7.52 -7.66 5.15
N PRO A 386 8.46 -6.87 5.71
CA PRO A 386 8.71 -6.81 7.16
C PRO A 386 7.45 -6.55 7.99
N ARG A 387 6.57 -5.67 7.49
CA ARG A 387 5.31 -5.26 8.14
C ARG A 387 4.34 -6.42 8.35
N ASN A 388 4.38 -7.43 7.48
CA ASN A 388 3.49 -8.58 7.52
C ASN A 388 3.88 -9.60 8.61
N MET A 389 5.02 -9.41 9.28
CA MET A 389 5.49 -10.31 10.33
C MET A 389 4.95 -9.96 11.73
N GLY A 390 4.33 -8.78 11.93
CA GLY A 390 4.03 -8.26 13.27
C GLY A 390 3.17 -9.15 14.18
N TYR A 391 2.35 -10.05 13.62
CA TYR A 391 1.56 -11.01 14.41
C TYR A 391 2.31 -12.31 14.76
N MET A 392 3.50 -12.53 14.19
CA MET A 392 4.31 -13.74 14.34
C MET A 392 5.21 -13.68 15.60
N VAL A 393 4.64 -13.26 16.73
CA VAL A 393 5.40 -12.98 17.96
C VAL A 393 6.10 -14.22 18.54
N ARG A 394 5.65 -15.44 18.23
CA ARG A 394 6.28 -16.69 18.70
C ARG A 394 7.55 -17.05 17.97
N LEU A 395 7.93 -16.31 16.93
CA LEU A 395 9.22 -16.50 16.27
C LEU A 395 10.38 -16.08 17.19
N GLY A 396 10.18 -15.09 18.07
CA GLY A 396 11.28 -14.51 18.87
C GLY A 396 12.18 -13.57 18.05
N LEU A 397 11.57 -12.90 17.06
CA LEU A 397 12.12 -11.79 16.26
C LEU A 397 12.66 -10.61 17.07
N TRP A 398 11.88 -10.30 18.10
CA TRP A 398 11.94 -9.09 18.90
C TRP A 398 11.42 -9.41 20.31
N GLY A 399 11.65 -8.51 21.25
CA GLY A 399 11.32 -8.67 22.66
C GLY A 399 12.52 -9.06 23.51
N ALA A 400 12.25 -9.52 24.73
CA ALA A 400 13.29 -9.94 25.69
C ALA A 400 14.22 -10.99 25.07
N GLY A 401 15.53 -10.79 25.25
CA GLY A 401 16.57 -11.69 24.72
C GLY A 401 17.03 -11.40 23.29
N THR A 402 16.49 -10.35 22.66
CA THR A 402 16.82 -9.99 21.27
C THR A 402 17.40 -8.59 21.19
N SER A 403 18.03 -8.27 20.05
CA SER A 403 18.60 -6.94 19.78
C SER A 403 17.53 -5.88 19.48
N PHE A 404 16.26 -6.28 19.41
CA PHE A 404 15.13 -5.40 19.10
C PHE A 404 14.10 -5.46 20.22
N GLU A 405 13.91 -4.34 20.94
CA GLU A 405 12.99 -4.29 22.08
C GLU A 405 11.53 -4.61 21.70
N ASP A 406 11.09 -4.11 20.54
CA ASP A 406 9.75 -4.34 20.01
C ASP A 406 9.74 -4.49 18.48
N PHE A 407 8.55 -4.77 17.93
CA PHE A 407 8.37 -4.90 16.49
C PHE A 407 8.65 -3.60 15.71
N ARG A 408 8.47 -2.41 16.32
CA ARG A 408 8.72 -1.13 15.64
C ARG A 408 10.22 -0.88 15.48
N ALA A 409 11.01 -1.22 16.50
CA ALA A 409 12.48 -1.20 16.43
C ALA A 409 12.98 -2.16 15.36
N PHE A 410 12.44 -3.39 15.34
CA PHE A 410 12.74 -4.39 14.30
C PHE A 410 12.38 -3.89 12.89
N LEU A 411 11.16 -3.37 12.71
CA LEU A 411 10.68 -2.84 11.43
C LEU A 411 11.56 -1.68 10.95
N GLY A 412 11.89 -0.72 11.84
CA GLY A 412 12.73 0.42 11.49
C GLY A 412 14.14 0.00 11.07
N ALA A 413 14.71 -1.04 11.69
CA ALA A 413 16.00 -1.60 11.30
C ALA A 413 15.95 -2.24 9.90
N LEU A 414 14.90 -3.01 9.60
CA LEU A 414 14.73 -3.62 8.27
C LEU A 414 14.46 -2.58 7.17
N GLU A 415 13.68 -1.54 7.45
CA GLU A 415 13.43 -0.46 6.49
C GLU A 415 14.69 0.34 6.15
N LYS A 416 15.60 0.54 7.12
CA LYS A 416 16.93 1.11 6.87
C LYS A 416 17.86 0.15 6.12
N GLY A 417 17.78 -1.15 6.43
CA GLY A 417 18.63 -2.20 5.87
C GLY A 417 18.24 -2.62 4.44
N GLY A 418 17.01 -2.30 4.02
CA GLY A 418 16.54 -2.58 2.66
C GLY A 418 16.16 -4.05 2.41
N VAL A 419 16.08 -4.45 1.14
CA VAL A 419 15.65 -5.79 0.68
C VAL A 419 16.63 -6.86 1.17
N GLY A 420 17.94 -6.59 1.14
CA GLY A 420 18.96 -7.54 1.61
C GLY A 420 18.83 -7.88 3.10
N ALA A 421 18.33 -6.94 3.92
CA ALA A 421 18.10 -7.18 5.35
C ALA A 421 17.01 -8.23 5.59
N LEU A 422 15.95 -8.22 4.79
CA LEU A 422 14.86 -9.21 4.91
C LEU A 422 15.34 -10.62 4.54
N GLU A 423 16.22 -10.74 3.56
CA GLU A 423 16.84 -12.03 3.21
C GLU A 423 17.75 -12.54 4.33
N LEU A 424 18.49 -11.66 5.01
CA LEU A 424 19.24 -12.02 6.22
C LEU A 424 18.32 -12.54 7.33
N VAL A 425 17.16 -11.93 7.56
CA VAL A 425 16.19 -12.46 8.54
C VAL A 425 15.76 -13.88 8.16
N ALA A 426 15.46 -14.11 6.88
CA ALA A 426 15.06 -15.43 6.39
C ALA A 426 16.16 -16.49 6.59
N MET A 427 17.41 -16.12 6.32
CA MET A 427 18.60 -16.93 6.58
C MET A 427 18.78 -17.23 8.08
N ASP A 428 18.71 -16.21 8.94
CA ASP A 428 18.80 -16.36 10.40
C ASP A 428 17.71 -17.30 10.93
N MET A 429 16.48 -17.15 10.45
CA MET A 429 15.38 -18.04 10.84
C MET A 429 15.61 -19.49 10.40
N LYS A 430 16.19 -19.73 9.22
CA LYS A 430 16.55 -21.08 8.76
C LYS A 430 17.65 -21.67 9.64
N ALA A 431 18.71 -20.91 9.91
CA ALA A 431 19.83 -21.33 10.78
C ALA A 431 19.37 -21.71 12.19
N ARG A 432 18.36 -21.02 12.74
CA ARG A 432 17.78 -21.33 14.06
C ARG A 432 16.72 -22.44 14.04
N GLY A 433 16.42 -23.03 12.88
CA GLY A 433 15.44 -24.11 12.74
C GLY A 433 14.00 -23.69 12.98
N MET A 434 13.69 -22.40 12.81
CA MET A 434 12.35 -21.83 13.02
C MET A 434 11.63 -21.50 11.70
N TYR A 435 12.32 -21.63 10.56
CA TYR A 435 11.77 -21.32 9.25
C TYR A 435 12.24 -22.30 8.18
N VAL A 436 11.31 -22.70 7.33
CA VAL A 436 11.59 -23.43 6.09
C VAL A 436 10.76 -22.80 4.97
N CYS A 437 11.39 -22.50 3.84
CA CYS A 437 10.71 -21.95 2.68
C CYS A 437 11.29 -22.51 1.40
N ARG A 438 10.46 -23.28 0.71
CA ARG A 438 10.79 -23.97 -0.54
C ARG A 438 9.64 -23.76 -1.51
N THR A 439 9.92 -23.74 -2.80
CA THR A 439 8.91 -23.51 -3.86
C THR A 439 8.97 -24.61 -4.89
N LEU A 440 7.82 -24.95 -5.47
CA LEU A 440 7.75 -25.84 -6.61
C LEU A 440 8.47 -25.20 -7.81
N SER A 441 9.38 -25.93 -8.45
CA SER A 441 10.08 -25.44 -9.62
C SER A 441 9.10 -25.12 -10.76
N TYR A 442 9.30 -24.00 -11.46
CA TYR A 442 8.60 -23.70 -12.71
C TYR A 442 9.28 -24.34 -13.93
N LYS A 443 10.22 -25.27 -13.72
CA LYS A 443 10.88 -26.00 -14.80
C LYS A 443 9.83 -26.68 -15.71
N GLY A 444 9.83 -26.31 -16.99
CA GLY A 444 8.90 -26.81 -18.01
C GLY A 444 7.58 -26.04 -18.11
N ALA A 445 7.33 -25.06 -17.24
CA ALA A 445 6.24 -24.11 -17.44
C ALA A 445 6.68 -23.03 -18.44
N GLU A 446 5.77 -22.63 -19.32
CA GLU A 446 6.01 -21.59 -20.32
C GLU A 446 5.22 -20.34 -19.95
N PHE A 447 5.82 -19.16 -20.10
CA PHE A 447 5.17 -17.89 -19.84
C PHE A 447 5.24 -17.03 -21.09
N GLU A 448 4.07 -16.65 -21.58
CA GLU A 448 3.90 -15.81 -22.75
C GLU A 448 3.10 -14.56 -22.36
N VAL A 449 3.67 -13.40 -22.63
CA VAL A 449 3.06 -12.09 -22.40
C VAL A 449 2.44 -11.66 -23.73
N VAL A 450 1.11 -11.66 -23.81
CA VAL A 450 0.36 -11.42 -25.05
C VAL A 450 -0.25 -10.02 -24.99
N GLU A 451 0.31 -9.10 -25.77
CA GLU A 451 -0.27 -7.77 -25.97
C GLU A 451 -1.46 -7.87 -26.93
N VAL A 452 -2.63 -7.42 -26.49
CA VAL A 452 -3.87 -7.38 -27.27
C VAL A 452 -4.16 -5.93 -27.63
N PRO A 453 -3.81 -5.46 -28.85
CA PRO A 453 -4.12 -4.10 -29.26
C PRO A 453 -5.64 -3.89 -29.29
N LEU A 454 -6.11 -2.72 -28.85
CA LEU A 454 -7.53 -2.39 -28.99
C LEU A 454 -7.91 -2.35 -30.47
N GLU A 455 -8.96 -3.07 -30.84
CA GLU A 455 -9.58 -2.94 -32.15
C GLU A 455 -10.06 -1.51 -32.39
N ALA A 456 -10.16 -1.10 -33.66
CA ALA A 456 -10.58 0.26 -34.02
C ALA A 456 -11.96 0.61 -33.44
N LYS A 457 -12.92 -0.34 -33.46
CA LYS A 457 -14.24 -0.16 -32.85
C LYS A 457 -14.14 0.11 -31.35
N MET A 458 -13.38 -0.72 -30.62
CA MET A 458 -13.23 -0.58 -29.17
C MET A 458 -12.44 0.67 -28.78
N THR A 459 -11.47 1.08 -29.59
CA THR A 459 -10.72 2.33 -29.38
C THR A 459 -11.65 3.55 -29.43
N GLU A 460 -12.57 3.58 -30.39
CA GLU A 460 -13.55 4.66 -30.51
C GLU A 460 -14.56 4.65 -29.35
N VAL A 461 -15.06 3.46 -28.96
CA VAL A 461 -15.93 3.31 -27.77
C VAL A 461 -15.22 3.83 -26.52
N TYR A 462 -13.95 3.47 -26.32
CA TYR A 462 -13.15 3.91 -25.18
C TYR A 462 -13.00 5.43 -25.16
N LYS A 463 -12.65 6.02 -26.30
CA LYS A 463 -12.46 7.47 -26.45
C LYS A 463 -13.74 8.24 -26.10
N LYS A 464 -14.86 7.87 -26.71
CA LYS A 464 -16.17 8.49 -26.42
C LYS A 464 -16.54 8.34 -24.94
N ALA A 465 -16.19 7.20 -24.32
CA ALA A 465 -16.52 6.98 -22.92
C ALA A 465 -15.68 7.87 -22.00
N ALA A 466 -14.39 8.06 -22.30
CA ALA A 466 -13.49 8.98 -21.59
C ALA A 466 -13.98 10.43 -21.68
N GLU A 467 -14.40 10.86 -22.87
CA GLU A 467 -15.01 12.18 -23.10
C GLU A 467 -16.31 12.33 -22.30
N PHE A 468 -17.21 11.35 -22.36
CA PHE A 468 -18.47 11.38 -21.61
C PHE A 468 -18.25 11.43 -20.09
N TRP A 469 -17.32 10.65 -19.53
CA TRP A 469 -17.01 10.74 -18.10
C TRP A 469 -16.47 12.13 -17.72
N ALA A 470 -15.62 12.73 -18.55
CA ALA A 470 -15.13 14.09 -18.31
C ALA A 470 -16.26 15.12 -18.33
N GLU A 471 -17.19 15.03 -19.29
CA GLU A 471 -18.39 15.88 -19.37
C GLU A 471 -19.32 15.68 -18.17
N LEU A 472 -19.60 14.42 -17.80
CA LEU A 472 -20.42 14.07 -16.64
C LEU A 472 -19.84 14.68 -15.36
N ARG A 473 -18.52 14.70 -15.20
CA ARG A 473 -17.86 15.35 -14.06
C ARG A 473 -18.15 16.86 -14.03
N VAL A 474 -18.04 17.55 -15.18
CA VAL A 474 -18.33 18.98 -15.28
C VAL A 474 -19.79 19.26 -14.93
N GLU A 475 -20.71 18.43 -15.44
CA GLU A 475 -22.13 18.56 -15.14
C GLU A 475 -22.44 18.31 -13.66
N LEU A 476 -21.86 17.29 -13.04
CA LEU A 476 -22.05 17.02 -11.61
C LEU A 476 -21.49 18.15 -10.74
N LEU A 477 -20.37 18.77 -11.13
CA LEU A 477 -19.83 19.96 -10.45
C LEU A 477 -20.79 21.15 -10.58
N SER A 478 -21.29 21.40 -11.79
CA SER A 478 -22.27 22.46 -12.08
C SER A 478 -23.54 22.26 -11.25
N ALA A 479 -24.15 21.07 -11.32
CA ALA A 479 -25.36 20.73 -10.59
C ALA A 479 -25.18 20.82 -9.06
N SER A 480 -24.00 20.45 -8.54
CA SER A 480 -23.69 20.59 -7.10
C SER A 480 -23.56 22.06 -6.65
N ALA A 481 -23.14 22.97 -7.52
CA ALA A 481 -23.03 24.39 -7.19
C ALA A 481 -24.41 25.05 -6.95
N PHE A 482 -25.48 24.50 -7.53
CA PHE A 482 -26.84 24.99 -7.34
C PHE A 482 -27.50 24.57 -6.01
N LEU A 483 -26.85 23.71 -5.20
CA LEU A 483 -27.38 23.17 -3.93
C LEU A 483 -26.90 23.90 -2.66
N ALA A 484 -26.34 25.11 -2.81
CA ALA A 484 -25.42 25.75 -1.85
C ALA A 484 -25.93 26.07 -0.41
N ASP A 485 -27.20 25.85 -0.06
CA ASP A 485 -27.74 26.24 1.27
C ASP A 485 -27.76 25.14 2.33
N GLU A 486 -27.51 23.87 1.99
CA GLU A 486 -27.22 22.85 3.00
C GLU A 486 -25.89 22.17 2.71
N LYS A 487 -25.04 22.03 3.73
CA LYS A 487 -23.85 21.15 3.66
C LYS A 487 -24.28 19.70 3.90
N PRO A 488 -24.44 18.88 2.84
CA PRO A 488 -24.08 17.48 3.00
C PRO A 488 -23.29 16.86 1.82
N ASN A 489 -22.50 15.85 2.13
CA ASN A 489 -22.08 14.74 1.27
C ASN A 489 -21.30 14.93 -0.06
N ASN A 490 -20.81 16.13 -0.40
CA ASN A 490 -19.97 16.32 -1.60
C ASN A 490 -18.74 15.36 -1.64
N SER A 491 -18.17 15.01 -0.48
CA SER A 491 -17.07 14.03 -0.38
C SER A 491 -17.47 12.58 -0.68
N GLN A 492 -18.72 12.19 -0.40
CA GLN A 492 -19.23 10.85 -0.69
C GLN A 492 -19.50 10.68 -2.19
N LEU A 493 -20.09 11.69 -2.84
CA LEU A 493 -20.35 11.69 -4.28
C LEU A 493 -19.06 11.46 -5.07
N TRP A 494 -18.01 12.25 -4.81
CA TRP A 494 -16.73 12.10 -5.51
C TRP A 494 -16.05 10.76 -5.24
N ARG A 495 -16.16 10.23 -4.02
CA ARG A 495 -15.65 8.88 -3.71
C ARG A 495 -16.36 7.81 -4.55
N LEU A 496 -17.68 7.91 -4.69
CA LEU A 496 -18.49 6.99 -5.50
C LEU A 496 -18.24 7.16 -7.00
N TYR A 497 -18.18 8.40 -7.49
CA TYR A 497 -17.87 8.74 -8.88
C TYR A 497 -16.58 8.06 -9.31
N TRP A 498 -15.51 8.28 -8.53
CA TRP A 498 -14.19 7.77 -8.86
C TRP A 498 -14.05 6.24 -8.73
N ALA A 499 -14.79 5.63 -7.81
CA ALA A 499 -14.86 4.18 -7.69
C ALA A 499 -15.59 3.54 -8.89
N ASN A 500 -16.71 4.13 -9.32
CA ASN A 500 -17.46 3.66 -10.49
C ASN A 500 -16.68 3.90 -11.78
N HIS A 501 -16.08 5.07 -11.97
CA HIS A 501 -15.21 5.40 -13.08
C HIS A 501 -14.08 4.37 -13.27
N GLN A 502 -13.35 4.03 -12.20
CA GLN A 502 -12.29 3.02 -12.29
C GLN A 502 -12.84 1.64 -12.67
N ARG A 503 -13.97 1.21 -12.10
CA ARG A 503 -14.60 -0.08 -12.43
C ARG A 503 -15.07 -0.10 -13.88
N PHE A 504 -15.64 0.98 -14.38
CA PHE A 504 -16.11 1.11 -15.75
C PHE A 504 -15.00 0.82 -16.77
N PHE A 505 -13.87 1.55 -16.69
CA PHE A 505 -12.78 1.37 -17.66
C PHE A 505 -12.11 -0.01 -17.56
N ARG A 506 -12.06 -0.60 -16.36
CA ARG A 506 -11.60 -2.00 -16.21
C ARG A 506 -12.49 -3.00 -16.96
N TYR A 507 -13.81 -2.85 -16.86
CA TYR A 507 -14.73 -3.71 -17.62
C TYR A 507 -14.55 -3.54 -19.13
N VAL A 508 -14.34 -2.30 -19.61
CA VAL A 508 -14.06 -2.04 -21.03
C VAL A 508 -12.77 -2.74 -21.47
N CYS A 509 -11.68 -2.62 -20.71
CA CYS A 509 -10.42 -3.32 -21.01
C CYS A 509 -10.57 -4.84 -21.01
N MET A 510 -11.29 -5.41 -20.03
CA MET A 510 -11.58 -6.85 -20.00
C MET A 510 -12.36 -7.30 -21.23
N SER A 511 -13.39 -6.55 -21.61
CA SER A 511 -14.23 -6.88 -22.77
C SER A 511 -13.44 -6.80 -24.07
N ALA A 512 -12.53 -5.82 -24.21
CA ALA A 512 -11.65 -5.71 -25.37
C ALA A 512 -10.72 -6.93 -25.57
N LYS A 513 -10.47 -7.71 -24.52
CA LYS A 513 -9.63 -8.93 -24.56
C LYS A 513 -10.42 -10.21 -24.85
N VAL A 514 -11.75 -10.18 -24.83
CA VAL A 514 -12.59 -11.38 -25.03
C VAL A 514 -12.31 -12.08 -26.36
N PRO A 515 -12.23 -11.40 -27.53
CA PRO A 515 -11.94 -12.07 -28.80
C PRO A 515 -10.61 -12.83 -28.79
N ALA A 516 -9.57 -12.21 -28.21
CA ALA A 516 -8.26 -12.82 -28.08
C ALA A 516 -8.28 -14.05 -27.16
N VAL A 517 -8.97 -13.98 -26.01
CA VAL A 517 -9.13 -15.12 -25.09
C VAL A 517 -9.84 -16.29 -25.77
N VAL A 518 -10.93 -16.03 -26.49
CA VAL A 518 -11.70 -17.07 -27.19
C VAL A 518 -10.85 -17.72 -28.28
N SER A 519 -10.10 -16.92 -29.05
CA SER A 519 -9.17 -17.42 -30.07
C SER A 519 -8.10 -18.33 -29.47
N LEU A 520 -7.41 -17.87 -28.42
CA LEU A 520 -6.37 -18.64 -27.72
C LEU A 520 -6.92 -19.93 -27.09
N ALA A 521 -8.14 -19.87 -26.55
CA ALA A 521 -8.79 -21.04 -25.97
C ALA A 521 -9.13 -22.08 -27.06
N LYS A 522 -9.74 -21.66 -28.18
CA LYS A 522 -10.06 -22.53 -29.31
C LYS A 522 -8.79 -23.15 -29.91
N GLN A 523 -7.72 -22.36 -30.06
CA GLN A 523 -6.42 -22.87 -30.51
C GLN A 523 -5.87 -23.94 -29.57
N ALA A 524 -5.85 -23.69 -28.25
CA ALA A 524 -5.38 -24.67 -27.28
C ALA A 524 -6.20 -25.97 -27.31
N LEU A 525 -7.52 -25.89 -27.49
CA LEU A 525 -8.38 -27.07 -27.63
C LEU A 525 -8.07 -27.87 -28.90
N MET A 526 -7.78 -27.19 -30.02
CA MET A 526 -7.35 -27.85 -31.27
C MET A 526 -5.98 -28.55 -31.11
N GLU A 527 -5.09 -27.99 -30.30
CA GLU A 527 -3.80 -28.61 -29.92
C GLU A 527 -3.94 -29.73 -28.87
N ASN A 528 -5.16 -30.20 -28.60
CA ASN A 528 -5.47 -31.24 -27.60
C ASN A 528 -5.04 -30.88 -26.16
N LYS A 529 -5.06 -29.58 -25.82
CA LYS A 529 -4.80 -29.06 -24.47
C LYS A 529 -6.12 -28.76 -23.74
N CYS A 530 -6.04 -28.43 -22.45
CA CYS A 530 -7.17 -27.94 -21.65
C CYS A 530 -6.94 -26.49 -21.24
N VAL A 531 -8.02 -25.71 -21.14
CA VAL A 531 -7.92 -24.26 -20.92
C VAL A 531 -8.45 -23.90 -19.53
N VAL A 532 -7.72 -23.04 -18.84
CA VAL A 532 -8.16 -22.40 -17.59
C VAL A 532 -8.10 -20.89 -17.79
N ILE A 533 -9.24 -20.21 -17.71
CA ILE A 533 -9.33 -18.76 -17.87
C ILE A 533 -9.53 -18.14 -16.49
N GLY A 534 -8.65 -17.24 -16.09
CA GLY A 534 -8.77 -16.54 -14.82
C GLY A 534 -9.14 -15.07 -14.96
N LEU A 535 -10.12 -14.65 -14.15
CA LEU A 535 -10.59 -13.26 -14.02
C LEU A 535 -10.79 -12.89 -12.54
N GLN A 536 -10.83 -11.59 -12.20
CA GLN A 536 -11.14 -11.17 -10.83
C GLN A 536 -12.62 -10.83 -10.67
N SER A 537 -13.20 -10.12 -11.63
CA SER A 537 -14.55 -9.54 -11.54
C SER A 537 -15.58 -10.29 -12.40
N THR A 538 -16.67 -10.79 -11.81
CA THR A 538 -17.71 -11.59 -12.51
C THR A 538 -18.88 -10.79 -13.06
N GLY A 539 -19.05 -9.52 -12.67
CA GLY A 539 -20.20 -8.70 -13.09
C GLY A 539 -21.56 -9.08 -12.46
N GLU A 540 -21.60 -10.04 -11.55
CA GLU A 540 -22.84 -10.61 -11.00
C GLU A 540 -23.80 -9.58 -10.41
N ALA A 541 -23.32 -8.70 -9.53
CA ALA A 541 -24.19 -7.73 -8.86
C ALA A 541 -24.98 -6.86 -9.84
N ARG A 542 -24.41 -6.57 -11.01
CA ARG A 542 -25.11 -5.81 -12.07
C ARG A 542 -26.08 -6.67 -12.85
N THR A 543 -25.74 -7.94 -13.03
CA THR A 543 -26.63 -8.93 -13.66
C THR A 543 -27.89 -9.13 -12.82
N GLU A 544 -27.75 -9.34 -11.50
CA GLU A 544 -28.90 -9.53 -10.59
C GLU A 544 -29.80 -8.30 -10.51
N GLU A 545 -29.21 -7.10 -10.45
CA GLU A 545 -29.97 -5.84 -10.41
C GLU A 545 -30.80 -5.62 -11.69
N ALA A 546 -30.20 -5.85 -12.86
CA ALA A 546 -30.89 -5.72 -14.14
C ALA A 546 -31.96 -6.81 -14.33
N VAL A 547 -31.72 -8.05 -13.89
CA VAL A 547 -32.74 -9.10 -13.87
C VAL A 547 -33.92 -8.73 -12.96
N THR A 548 -33.66 -8.06 -11.83
CA THR A 548 -34.71 -7.55 -10.95
C THR A 548 -35.51 -6.42 -11.61
N LYS A 549 -34.86 -5.59 -12.45
CA LYS A 549 -35.47 -4.41 -13.11
C LYS A 549 -36.24 -4.76 -14.38
N TYR A 550 -35.69 -5.64 -15.22
CA TYR A 550 -36.19 -5.93 -16.57
C TYR A 550 -36.84 -7.31 -16.69
N GLY A 551 -36.66 -8.19 -15.69
CA GLY A 551 -37.18 -9.56 -15.70
C GLY A 551 -36.11 -10.61 -16.01
N ILE A 552 -36.54 -11.87 -16.04
CA ILE A 552 -35.66 -13.05 -16.19
C ILE A 552 -35.26 -13.26 -17.66
N ASP A 553 -36.13 -12.87 -18.61
CA ASP A 553 -35.89 -12.95 -20.05
C ASP A 553 -35.50 -11.57 -20.59
N LEU A 554 -34.34 -11.52 -21.28
CA LEU A 554 -33.74 -10.30 -21.80
C LEU A 554 -33.41 -10.46 -23.29
N ASP A 555 -33.32 -9.35 -24.02
CA ASP A 555 -33.06 -9.37 -25.47
C ASP A 555 -31.61 -9.76 -25.83
N ASP A 556 -30.63 -9.40 -24.98
CA ASP A 556 -29.22 -9.79 -25.12
C ASP A 556 -28.51 -9.73 -23.75
N PHE A 557 -27.25 -10.13 -23.71
CA PHE A 557 -26.42 -10.03 -22.51
C PHE A 557 -26.34 -8.60 -21.96
N ILE A 558 -26.29 -8.49 -20.63
CA ILE A 558 -26.24 -7.19 -19.96
C ILE A 558 -24.85 -6.56 -20.13
N SER A 559 -24.83 -5.29 -20.55
CA SER A 559 -23.62 -4.48 -20.50
C SER A 559 -23.34 -4.00 -19.07
N GLY A 560 -22.36 -4.63 -18.42
CA GLY A 560 -21.89 -4.24 -17.09
C GLY A 560 -21.48 -2.76 -16.96
N PRO A 561 -20.70 -2.20 -17.90
CA PRO A 561 -20.36 -0.77 -17.93
C PRO A 561 -21.60 0.14 -18.00
N ARG A 562 -22.61 -0.24 -18.78
CA ARG A 562 -23.84 0.54 -18.97
C ARG A 562 -24.65 0.61 -17.68
N GLU A 563 -24.96 -0.54 -17.08
CA GLU A 563 -25.74 -0.61 -15.85
C GLU A 563 -25.04 0.10 -14.68
N LEU A 564 -23.71 0.02 -14.64
CA LEU A 564 -22.91 0.76 -13.67
C LEU A 564 -23.07 2.28 -13.82
N LEU A 565 -23.05 2.80 -15.06
CA LEU A 565 -23.25 4.23 -15.34
C LEU A 565 -24.68 4.68 -15.03
N LEU A 566 -25.69 3.93 -15.51
CA LEU A 566 -27.10 4.21 -15.28
C LEU A 566 -27.40 4.32 -13.79
N LYS A 567 -27.04 3.29 -13.02
CA LYS A 567 -27.26 3.27 -11.58
C LYS A 567 -26.56 4.41 -10.86
N PHE A 568 -25.32 4.71 -11.23
CA PHE A 568 -24.58 5.81 -10.61
C PHE A 568 -25.32 7.14 -10.79
N VAL A 569 -25.78 7.46 -12.00
CA VAL A 569 -26.53 8.69 -12.29
C VAL A 569 -27.94 8.66 -11.68
N GLU A 570 -28.64 7.52 -11.72
CA GLU A 570 -29.96 7.36 -11.10
C GLU A 570 -29.91 7.65 -9.59
N ASP A 571 -28.93 7.09 -8.88
CA ASP A 571 -28.85 7.14 -7.41
C ASP A 571 -28.14 8.39 -6.86
N ASN A 572 -27.18 8.96 -7.60
CA ASN A 572 -26.24 9.94 -7.04
C ASN A 572 -26.26 11.31 -7.75
N TYR A 573 -27.10 11.51 -8.77
CA TYR A 573 -27.21 12.82 -9.41
C TYR A 573 -27.77 13.87 -8.43
N PRO A 574 -27.06 15.00 -8.20
CA PRO A 574 -27.49 16.03 -7.28
C PRO A 574 -28.79 16.69 -7.76
N LEU A 575 -29.88 16.51 -7.01
CA LEU A 575 -31.17 17.14 -7.27
C LEU A 575 -31.50 18.14 -6.13
N PRO A 576 -32.08 19.31 -6.44
CA PRO A 576 -32.64 20.20 -5.43
C PRO A 576 -33.71 19.50 -4.59
N GLU A 577 -34.00 20.03 -3.40
CA GLU A 577 -35.13 19.54 -2.60
C GLU A 577 -36.42 19.63 -3.41
N LYS A 578 -37.18 18.53 -3.43
CA LYS A 578 -38.48 18.49 -4.11
C LYS A 578 -39.44 19.41 -3.34
N PRO A 579 -40.02 20.43 -3.98
CA PRO A 579 -40.98 21.30 -3.31
C PRO A 579 -42.21 20.48 -2.88
N GLU A 580 -42.62 20.59 -1.62
CA GLU A 580 -43.84 19.94 -1.12
C GLU A 580 -45.07 20.52 -1.84
N SER A 581 -45.92 19.65 -2.39
CA SER A 581 -47.20 20.05 -2.97
C SER A 581 -48.16 20.50 -1.87
N LEU A 582 -48.76 21.68 -2.02
CA LEU A 582 -49.75 22.21 -1.08
C LEU A 582 -50.94 21.24 -0.89
N PRO A 583 -51.30 20.86 0.35
CA PRO A 583 -52.67 20.52 0.68
C PRO A 583 -53.52 21.79 0.58
N GLY A 584 -54.62 21.76 -0.17
CA GLY A 584 -55.51 22.91 -0.38
C GLY A 584 -56.10 23.49 0.92
N GLU A 585 -56.49 24.78 0.85
CA GLU A 585 -57.23 25.64 1.82
C GLU A 585 -56.87 25.65 3.32
N ASP A 586 -56.24 24.62 3.89
CA ASP A 586 -55.97 24.50 5.33
C ASP A 586 -54.68 25.21 5.79
N SER A 587 -53.79 25.62 4.87
CA SER A 587 -52.53 26.32 5.22
C SER A 587 -52.74 27.73 5.78
N VAL A 588 -53.89 28.37 5.47
CA VAL A 588 -54.24 29.71 5.98
C VAL A 588 -54.60 29.67 7.47
N LYS A 589 -55.27 28.60 7.91
CA LYS A 589 -55.64 28.39 9.33
C LYS A 589 -54.43 28.07 10.20
N GLU A 590 -53.42 27.39 9.65
CA GLU A 590 -52.20 27.03 10.39
C GLU A 590 -51.24 28.23 10.59
N LEU A 591 -51.20 29.16 9.62
CA LEU A 591 -50.45 30.43 9.73
C LEU A 591 -51.07 31.40 10.75
N GLN A 592 -52.40 31.43 10.86
CA GLN A 592 -53.10 32.17 11.91
C GLN A 592 -52.82 31.58 13.31
N ARG A 593 -52.79 30.24 13.45
CA ARG A 593 -52.43 29.57 14.72
C ARG A 593 -50.99 29.86 15.16
N LYS A 594 -50.01 29.88 14.23
CA LYS A 594 -48.59 30.12 14.57
C LYS A 594 -48.29 31.56 15.01
N ARG A 595 -49.14 32.55 14.71
CA ARG A 595 -49.01 33.93 15.23
C ARG A 595 -49.66 34.12 16.60
N HIS A 596 -50.72 33.39 16.94
CA HIS A 596 -51.34 33.44 18.28
C HIS A 596 -50.54 32.75 19.39
N SER A 597 -49.59 31.88 19.04
CA SER A 597 -48.72 31.19 20.02
C SER A 597 -47.45 31.96 20.40
N ALA A 598 -47.39 33.27 20.12
CA ALA A 598 -46.32 34.15 20.53
C ALA A 598 -46.85 35.25 21.47
N GLU A 599 -47.37 34.85 22.64
CA GLU A 599 -47.42 35.70 23.83
C GLU A 599 -46.19 35.38 24.71
N PRO A 600 -45.60 36.38 25.39
CA PRO A 600 -44.37 36.20 26.15
C PRO A 600 -44.68 35.53 27.50
N ASP A 601 -43.75 34.67 27.92
CA ASP A 601 -43.57 34.18 29.28
C ASP A 601 -44.36 32.92 29.70
N VAL A 602 -43.82 31.72 29.39
CA VAL A 602 -43.50 30.64 30.36
C VAL A 602 -42.42 29.73 29.76
N SER A 603 -41.37 29.50 30.54
CA SER A 603 -40.22 28.61 30.34
C SER A 603 -40.54 27.18 29.88
N PHE A 604 -39.96 26.73 28.75
CA PHE A 604 -39.38 25.38 28.59
C PHE A 604 -38.29 25.36 27.51
N LYS A 605 -37.17 24.68 27.82
CA LYS A 605 -35.95 24.54 27.02
C LYS A 605 -36.19 23.80 25.69
N GLY A 606 -35.76 24.36 24.56
CA GLY A 606 -35.66 23.62 23.29
C GLY A 606 -35.23 24.44 22.07
N ARG A 607 -33.92 24.45 21.79
CA ARG A 607 -33.23 24.77 20.51
C ARG A 607 -34.02 25.56 19.44
N VAL A 608 -33.77 26.87 19.37
CA VAL A 608 -34.11 27.72 18.22
C VAL A 608 -32.92 27.77 17.25
N ARG A 609 -33.11 27.26 16.03
CA ARG A 609 -32.26 27.53 14.87
C ARG A 609 -32.63 28.90 14.29
N LYS A 610 -31.62 29.72 14.03
CA LYS A 610 -31.73 31.05 13.41
C LYS A 610 -32.38 30.96 12.04
N ALA A 611 -33.51 31.64 11.86
CA ALA A 611 -33.99 32.04 10.53
C ALA A 611 -33.17 33.25 10.07
N ALA A 612 -32.52 33.11 8.92
CA ALA A 612 -31.71 34.15 8.31
C ALA A 612 -32.60 35.24 7.68
N LYS A 613 -32.28 36.49 8.02
CA LYS A 613 -32.87 37.71 7.50
C LYS A 613 -32.16 38.07 6.19
N TRP A 614 -32.90 38.15 5.08
CA TRP A 614 -32.41 38.73 3.82
C TRP A 614 -32.35 40.26 3.95
N LYS A 615 -31.24 40.88 3.52
CA LYS A 615 -31.19 42.27 3.04
C LYS A 615 -30.22 42.36 1.85
N PRO A 616 -30.54 43.15 0.82
CA PRO A 616 -29.69 43.38 -0.34
C PRO A 616 -28.65 44.48 -0.08
N ALA A 617 -27.65 44.54 -0.96
CA ALA A 617 -26.45 45.36 -0.88
C ALA A 617 -26.68 46.88 -0.96
N SER A 618 -25.84 47.63 -0.25
CA SER A 618 -25.30 48.93 -0.70
C SER A 618 -24.09 49.31 0.16
N ASP A 619 -23.08 49.90 -0.48
CA ASP A 619 -21.89 50.47 0.14
C ASP A 619 -22.18 51.83 0.82
N ASP A 620 -21.37 52.07 1.85
CA ASP A 620 -20.79 53.32 2.37
C ASP A 620 -21.55 54.33 3.26
N GLU A 621 -20.74 54.76 4.25
CA GLU A 621 -20.69 55.99 5.08
C GLU A 621 -21.43 56.10 6.44
N ASN A 622 -20.58 56.05 7.47
CA ASN A 622 -20.39 56.94 8.63
C ASN A 622 -21.44 57.17 9.76
N ASP A 623 -20.83 57.07 10.95
CA ASP A 623 -20.95 57.87 12.18
C ASP A 623 -22.14 57.78 13.14
N GLU A 624 -21.77 57.42 14.38
CA GLU A 624 -22.14 58.02 15.68
C GLU A 624 -23.64 57.99 16.10
N GLU A 625 -24.05 57.73 17.34
CA GLU A 625 -23.40 57.74 18.64
C GLU A 625 -24.37 57.08 19.66
N SER A 626 -23.77 56.52 20.72
CA SER A 626 -24.20 56.42 22.15
C SER A 626 -25.68 56.18 22.55
N GLU A 627 -25.95 55.11 23.32
CA GLU A 627 -26.16 55.10 24.80
C GLU A 627 -27.61 55.46 25.20
N SER A 628 -28.23 55.00 26.28
CA SER A 628 -27.96 54.11 27.42
C SER A 628 -29.36 53.89 28.07
N ASP A 629 -29.73 52.67 28.45
CA ASP A 629 -29.65 52.09 29.80
C ASP A 629 -30.92 52.22 30.66
N SER A 630 -31.25 51.09 31.29
CA SER A 630 -32.04 50.89 32.51
C SER A 630 -33.53 51.31 32.50
N GLY A 631 -34.46 50.64 33.16
CA GLY A 631 -34.43 49.52 34.09
C GLY A 631 -35.86 49.23 34.56
N HIS A 632 -36.04 48.01 35.09
CA HIS A 632 -37.15 47.49 35.88
C HIS A 632 -37.82 48.53 36.82
N GLU A 633 -39.09 48.48 37.19
CA GLU A 633 -39.84 47.31 37.66
C GLU A 633 -41.36 47.64 37.78
N SER A 634 -42.15 46.57 37.77
CA SER A 634 -43.61 46.38 37.91
C SER A 634 -44.41 47.29 38.87
N VAL A 635 -45.66 47.62 38.48
CA VAL A 635 -46.85 47.53 39.34
C VAL A 635 -48.09 47.23 38.49
N GLU A 636 -48.97 46.36 39.01
CA GLU A 636 -50.26 45.94 38.48
C GLU A 636 -51.34 47.05 38.43
N SER A 637 -52.40 46.78 37.66
CA SER A 637 -53.73 47.41 37.61
C SER A 637 -53.91 48.61 36.67
N ASP A 638 -54.64 48.40 35.57
CA ASP A 638 -55.92 49.09 35.33
C ASP A 638 -56.62 48.58 34.06
N ASP A 639 -57.95 48.47 34.11
CA ASP A 639 -58.83 48.30 32.96
C ASP A 639 -58.68 49.53 32.03
N GLU A 640 -57.71 49.51 31.12
CA GLU A 640 -57.52 50.56 30.12
C GLU A 640 -58.65 50.52 29.09
N PHE A 641 -59.32 51.67 28.92
CA PHE A 641 -60.36 51.87 27.93
C PHE A 641 -59.81 51.64 26.52
N GLN A 642 -60.29 50.60 25.83
CA GLN A 642 -59.90 50.32 24.45
C GLN A 642 -60.56 51.30 23.48
N ILE A 643 -59.74 52.17 22.88
CA ILE A 643 -60.14 53.21 21.93
C ILE A 643 -59.97 52.71 20.50
N CYS A 644 -60.84 53.13 19.58
CA CYS A 644 -60.65 52.85 18.16
C CYS A 644 -59.36 53.53 17.65
N ASN A 645 -58.43 52.73 17.11
CA ASN A 645 -57.12 53.20 16.65
C ASN A 645 -57.14 54.12 15.40
N ILE A 646 -58.31 54.38 14.81
CA ILE A 646 -58.46 55.24 13.63
C ILE A 646 -59.05 56.61 14.02
N CYS A 647 -60.12 56.64 14.83
CA CYS A 647 -60.81 57.89 15.18
C CYS A 647 -60.50 58.39 16.60
N ASN A 648 -59.76 57.62 17.40
CA ASN A 648 -59.36 57.95 18.77
C ASN A 648 -60.52 58.39 19.70
N SER A 649 -61.75 57.91 19.45
CA SER A 649 -62.95 58.26 20.23
C SER A 649 -63.52 57.07 21.03
N GLU A 650 -64.13 57.35 22.19
CA GLU A 650 -64.66 56.37 23.15
C GLU A 650 -66.13 55.95 22.92
N THR A 651 -66.73 56.28 21.78
CA THR A 651 -68.18 56.05 21.58
C THR A 651 -68.50 54.64 21.05
N GLU A 652 -69.47 53.98 21.69
CA GLU A 652 -70.04 52.64 21.40
C GLU A 652 -69.10 51.41 21.44
N ARG A 653 -68.82 50.93 22.67
CA ARG A 653 -68.17 49.64 23.00
C ARG A 653 -68.71 48.38 22.28
N LYS A 654 -69.93 48.40 21.74
CA LYS A 654 -70.62 47.20 21.24
C LYS A 654 -70.31 46.81 19.79
N LYS A 655 -69.46 47.59 19.08
CA LYS A 655 -69.21 47.38 17.65
C LYS A 655 -67.75 47.60 17.24
N LEU A 656 -66.78 47.37 18.11
CA LEU A 656 -65.36 47.37 17.72
C LEU A 656 -64.99 46.00 17.13
N LEU A 657 -64.46 46.00 15.90
CA LEU A 657 -63.87 44.82 15.26
C LEU A 657 -62.40 44.71 15.64
N GLN A 658 -62.01 43.56 16.17
CA GLN A 658 -60.61 43.24 16.40
C GLN A 658 -60.04 42.51 15.19
N CYS A 659 -58.96 43.02 14.62
CA CYS A 659 -58.21 42.29 13.60
C CYS A 659 -57.54 41.06 14.23
N SER A 660 -57.88 39.87 13.74
CA SER A 660 -57.29 38.60 14.21
C SER A 660 -55.79 38.46 13.94
N CYS A 661 -55.20 39.33 13.10
CA CYS A 661 -53.78 39.27 12.72
C CYS A 661 -52.87 40.25 13.48
N CYS A 662 -53.38 41.43 13.86
CA CYS A 662 -52.57 42.48 14.50
C CYS A 662 -53.19 43.05 15.79
N GLY A 663 -54.36 42.55 16.20
CA GLY A 663 -55.04 42.98 17.42
C GLY A 663 -55.67 44.36 17.37
N GLN A 664 -55.55 45.11 16.25
CA GLN A 664 -56.12 46.46 16.14
C GLN A 664 -57.64 46.45 16.26
N LEU A 665 -58.16 47.38 17.08
CA LEU A 665 -59.57 47.59 17.34
C LEU A 665 -60.08 48.78 16.54
N VAL A 666 -61.07 48.53 15.67
CA VAL A 666 -61.60 49.54 14.74
C VAL A 666 -63.11 49.47 14.62
N HIS A 667 -63.78 50.61 14.44
CA HIS A 667 -65.19 50.60 14.10
C HIS A 667 -65.39 50.13 12.64
N PRO A 668 -66.41 49.30 12.33
CA PRO A 668 -66.76 48.90 10.97
C PRO A 668 -66.95 50.09 10.01
N ALA A 669 -67.45 51.22 10.53
CA ALA A 669 -67.68 52.46 9.79
C ALA A 669 -66.42 53.35 9.63
N CYS A 670 -65.37 53.13 10.42
CA CYS A 670 -64.10 53.88 10.33
C CYS A 670 -63.13 53.26 9.31
N LEU A 671 -63.49 52.14 8.70
CA LEU A 671 -62.74 51.49 7.62
C LEU A 671 -63.06 52.16 6.28
N VAL A 672 -62.08 52.21 5.38
CA VAL A 672 -62.28 52.65 4.00
C VAL A 672 -61.94 51.46 3.07
N PRO A 673 -62.92 50.88 2.36
CA PRO A 673 -64.37 51.15 2.42
C PRO A 673 -65.03 50.60 3.72
N PRO A 674 -66.14 51.20 4.19
CA PRO A 674 -66.82 50.78 5.41
C PRO A 674 -67.51 49.42 5.24
N VAL A 675 -67.44 48.57 6.27
CA VAL A 675 -67.98 47.20 6.24
C VAL A 675 -69.43 47.20 6.73
N THR A 676 -70.39 46.84 5.87
CA THR A 676 -71.84 46.87 6.16
C THR A 676 -72.50 45.49 6.28
N GLU A 677 -71.74 44.40 6.16
CA GLU A 677 -72.25 43.01 6.20
C GLU A 677 -71.96 42.32 7.55
N GLU A 678 -72.63 41.20 7.85
CA GLU A 678 -72.37 40.38 9.05
C GLU A 678 -70.96 39.75 9.01
N ILE A 679 -70.16 40.02 10.04
CA ILE A 679 -68.72 39.73 10.02
C ILE A 679 -68.44 38.44 10.81
N SER A 680 -67.74 37.48 10.17
CA SER A 680 -67.29 36.26 10.83
C SER A 680 -66.30 36.55 11.97
N SER A 681 -66.20 35.65 12.95
CA SER A 681 -65.33 35.80 14.13
C SER A 681 -63.82 35.88 13.85
N SER A 682 -63.36 35.76 12.59
CA SER A 682 -61.95 35.85 12.19
C SER A 682 -61.73 36.93 11.12
N TRP A 683 -62.06 38.18 11.45
CA TRP A 683 -61.86 39.32 10.55
C TRP A 683 -60.44 39.89 10.64
N SER A 684 -59.85 40.24 9.50
CA SER A 684 -58.52 40.86 9.40
C SER A 684 -58.58 42.18 8.61
N CYS A 685 -57.88 43.22 9.09
CA CYS A 685 -57.88 44.54 8.44
C CYS A 685 -57.23 44.53 7.05
N HIS A 686 -57.55 45.53 6.23
CA HIS A 686 -57.10 45.64 4.82
C HIS A 686 -55.56 45.56 4.68
N SER A 687 -54.80 46.29 5.52
CA SER A 687 -53.33 46.23 5.51
C SER A 687 -52.77 44.87 5.90
N CYS A 688 -53.43 44.12 6.78
CA CYS A 688 -53.03 42.73 7.10
C CYS A 688 -53.41 41.76 5.99
N LYS A 689 -54.52 41.99 5.27
CA LYS A 689 -54.88 41.22 4.08
C LYS A 689 -53.87 41.45 2.96
N GLU A 690 -53.54 42.70 2.64
CA GLU A 690 -52.53 43.05 1.62
C GLU A 690 -51.16 42.44 1.95
N LYS A 691 -50.65 42.60 3.18
CA LYS A 691 -49.37 41.99 3.58
C LYS A 691 -49.38 40.45 3.55
N THR A 692 -50.53 39.83 3.78
CA THR A 692 -50.68 38.37 3.73
C THR A 692 -50.77 37.89 2.28
N GLU A 693 -51.50 38.61 1.42
CA GLU A 693 -51.56 38.36 -0.02
C GLU A 693 -50.20 38.59 -0.70
N GLU A 694 -49.48 39.67 -0.37
CA GLU A 694 -48.10 39.91 -0.82
C GLU A 694 -47.15 38.78 -0.39
N TYR A 695 -47.24 38.34 0.87
CA TYR A 695 -46.43 37.22 1.36
C TYR A 695 -46.78 35.90 0.66
N LEU A 696 -48.07 35.61 0.45
CA LEU A 696 -48.52 34.43 -0.27
C LEU A 696 -48.07 34.50 -1.74
N GLN A 697 -48.19 35.65 -2.40
CA GLN A 697 -47.76 35.85 -3.78
C GLN A 697 -46.23 35.71 -3.91
N ALA A 698 -45.45 36.32 -3.00
CA ALA A 698 -44.00 36.15 -2.94
C ALA A 698 -43.59 34.70 -2.67
N ARG A 699 -44.31 33.99 -1.79
CA ARG A 699 -44.09 32.56 -1.51
C ARG A 699 -44.47 31.67 -2.70
N HIS A 700 -45.54 31.99 -3.43
CA HIS A 700 -45.93 31.29 -4.66
C HIS A 700 -44.88 31.49 -5.76
N ILE A 701 -44.36 32.72 -5.93
CA ILE A 701 -43.27 33.00 -6.86
C ILE A 701 -42.00 32.23 -6.46
N TYR A 702 -41.67 32.20 -5.17
CA TYR A 702 -40.52 31.44 -4.66
C TYR A 702 -40.67 29.92 -4.86
N LEU A 703 -41.85 29.35 -4.60
CA LEU A 703 -42.13 27.93 -4.83
C LEU A 703 -42.14 27.57 -6.32
N ALA A 704 -42.70 28.44 -7.18
CA ALA A 704 -42.66 28.27 -8.63
C ALA A 704 -41.22 28.31 -9.16
N GLU A 705 -40.39 29.21 -8.62
CA GLU A 705 -38.95 29.27 -8.91
C GLU A 705 -38.23 27.99 -8.49
N LEU A 706 -38.52 27.46 -7.31
CA LEU A 706 -37.92 26.23 -6.79
C LEU A 706 -38.33 24.99 -7.61
N LEU A 707 -39.62 24.89 -7.98
CA LEU A 707 -40.15 23.85 -8.87
C LEU A 707 -39.47 23.90 -10.23
N ARG A 708 -39.35 25.09 -10.84
CA ARG A 708 -38.69 25.26 -12.13
C ARG A 708 -37.22 24.82 -12.10
N ARG A 709 -36.49 25.09 -11.00
CA ARG A 709 -35.11 24.63 -10.81
C ARG A 709 -35.04 23.11 -10.67
N TYR A 710 -35.96 22.52 -9.91
CA TYR A 710 -36.05 21.07 -9.72
C TYR A 710 -36.36 20.34 -11.04
N GLU A 711 -37.35 20.82 -11.79
CA GLU A 711 -37.71 20.29 -13.11
C GLU A 711 -36.56 20.40 -14.12
N ALA A 712 -35.88 21.54 -14.16
CA ALA A 712 -34.71 21.72 -15.03
C ALA A 712 -33.56 20.75 -14.67
N ALA A 713 -33.35 20.46 -13.37
CA ALA A 713 -32.35 19.49 -12.94
C ALA A 713 -32.76 18.05 -13.28
N LEU A 714 -34.06 17.71 -13.19
CA LEU A 714 -34.59 16.43 -13.63
C LEU A 714 -34.47 16.22 -15.15
N ASP A 715 -34.73 17.25 -15.95
CA ASP A 715 -34.58 17.19 -17.41
C ASP A 715 -33.10 16.94 -17.80
N ARG A 716 -32.15 17.62 -17.15
CA ARG A 716 -30.71 17.35 -17.34
C ARG A 716 -30.34 15.92 -16.96
N LYS A 717 -30.82 15.44 -15.81
CA LYS A 717 -30.62 14.05 -15.38
C LYS A 717 -31.18 13.06 -16.42
N SER A 718 -32.38 13.31 -16.94
CA SER A 718 -33.01 12.45 -17.96
C SER A 718 -32.20 12.41 -19.25
N LYS A 719 -31.74 13.57 -19.74
CA LYS A 719 -30.91 13.66 -20.95
C LYS A 719 -29.63 12.84 -20.83
N ILE A 720 -28.96 12.89 -19.68
CA ILE A 720 -27.75 12.09 -19.42
C ILE A 720 -28.08 10.59 -19.44
N LEU A 721 -29.20 10.17 -18.82
CA LEU A 721 -29.63 8.77 -18.83
C LEU A 721 -29.94 8.28 -20.25
N ASP A 722 -30.53 9.11 -21.10
CA ASP A 722 -30.81 8.77 -22.50
C ASP A 722 -29.54 8.67 -23.35
N ILE A 723 -28.54 9.54 -23.10
CA ILE A 723 -27.20 9.41 -23.70
C ILE A 723 -26.56 8.06 -23.29
N ILE A 724 -26.65 7.68 -22.02
CA ILE A 724 -26.09 6.40 -21.54
C ILE A 724 -26.80 5.20 -22.21
N ARG A 725 -28.13 5.26 -22.40
CA ARG A 725 -28.91 4.18 -23.05
C ARG A 725 -28.56 4.00 -24.54
N THR A 726 -28.15 5.06 -25.22
CA THR A 726 -27.77 5.02 -26.65
C THR A 726 -26.29 4.66 -26.87
N PHE A 727 -25.51 4.59 -25.79
CA PHE A 727 -24.07 4.37 -25.84
C PHE A 727 -23.72 2.90 -26.15
N ASP A 728 -23.06 2.61 -27.27
CA ASP A 728 -22.66 1.23 -27.67
C ASP A 728 -21.53 0.71 -26.75
N LEU A 729 -21.92 0.01 -25.68
CA LEU A 729 -21.03 -0.51 -24.64
C LEU A 729 -20.96 -2.03 -24.69
N PRO A 730 -19.80 -2.62 -24.39
CA PRO A 730 -19.62 -4.07 -24.47
C PRO A 730 -20.46 -4.82 -23.42
N ASN A 731 -20.77 -6.07 -23.75
CA ASN A 731 -21.48 -7.02 -22.89
C ASN A 731 -20.62 -7.49 -21.72
N ASN A 732 -21.22 -8.21 -20.76
CA ASN A 732 -20.48 -8.84 -19.67
C ASN A 732 -19.45 -9.85 -20.24
N PRO A 733 -18.14 -9.65 -19.99
CA PRO A 733 -17.11 -10.49 -20.58
C PRO A 733 -17.21 -11.96 -20.14
N LEU A 734 -17.69 -12.25 -18.93
CA LEU A 734 -17.81 -13.64 -18.46
C LEU A 734 -18.87 -14.41 -19.25
N ASP A 735 -20.05 -13.83 -19.41
CA ASP A 735 -21.15 -14.45 -20.15
C ASP A 735 -20.83 -14.56 -21.64
N ASP A 736 -20.21 -13.52 -22.22
CA ASP A 736 -19.77 -13.51 -23.62
C ASP A 736 -18.71 -14.59 -23.91
N ILE A 737 -17.73 -14.77 -23.02
CA ILE A 737 -16.74 -15.86 -23.14
C ILE A 737 -17.43 -17.23 -23.08
N ILE A 738 -18.36 -17.44 -22.14
CA ILE A 738 -19.07 -18.72 -22.01
C ILE A 738 -19.88 -19.03 -23.27
N ASP A 739 -20.63 -18.05 -23.79
CA ASP A 739 -21.45 -18.19 -25.00
C ASP A 739 -20.58 -18.55 -26.22
N GLN A 740 -19.50 -17.78 -26.47
CA GLN A 740 -18.61 -17.99 -27.61
C GLN A 740 -17.78 -19.28 -27.55
N LEU A 741 -17.66 -19.89 -26.36
CA LEU A 741 -17.01 -21.19 -26.13
C LEU A 741 -18.00 -22.36 -26.13
N GLY A 742 -19.26 -22.13 -26.52
CA GLY A 742 -20.26 -23.18 -26.69
C GLY A 742 -21.21 -23.35 -25.50
N GLY A 743 -21.34 -22.35 -24.65
CA GLY A 743 -22.32 -22.31 -23.56
C GLY A 743 -21.89 -23.01 -22.26
N PRO A 744 -22.76 -22.99 -21.22
CA PRO A 744 -22.44 -23.48 -19.89
C PRO A 744 -22.18 -25.00 -19.81
N ASP A 745 -22.67 -25.78 -20.78
CA ASP A 745 -22.42 -27.22 -20.85
C ASP A 745 -20.98 -27.57 -21.24
N ASN A 746 -20.29 -26.68 -21.96
CA ASN A 746 -18.90 -26.88 -22.39
C ASN A 746 -17.86 -26.23 -21.47
N VAL A 747 -18.29 -25.28 -20.63
CA VAL A 747 -17.42 -24.48 -19.77
C VAL A 747 -17.69 -24.77 -18.30
N SER A 748 -16.64 -25.14 -17.55
CA SER A 748 -16.71 -25.34 -16.10
C SER A 748 -16.56 -24.01 -15.39
N GLU A 749 -17.66 -23.47 -14.88
CA GLU A 749 -17.63 -22.19 -14.19
C GLU A 749 -17.37 -22.38 -12.70
N ILE A 750 -16.25 -21.84 -12.18
CA ILE A 750 -15.84 -21.92 -10.78
C ILE A 750 -15.65 -20.50 -10.24
N THR A 751 -16.77 -19.81 -10.08
CA THR A 751 -16.80 -18.42 -9.61
C THR A 751 -17.65 -18.26 -8.34
N GLY A 752 -17.62 -17.06 -7.76
CA GLY A 752 -18.45 -16.72 -6.61
C GLY A 752 -19.93 -16.43 -6.94
N ARG A 753 -20.31 -16.42 -8.22
CA ARG A 753 -21.67 -15.99 -8.61
C ARG A 753 -22.74 -17.04 -8.36
N ARG A 754 -23.99 -16.61 -8.22
CA ARG A 754 -25.15 -17.45 -7.91
C ARG A 754 -26.00 -17.80 -9.11
N GLY A 755 -26.08 -16.89 -10.08
CA GLY A 755 -26.78 -17.10 -11.34
C GLY A 755 -25.97 -16.63 -12.54
N MET A 756 -26.43 -17.02 -13.72
CA MET A 756 -25.82 -16.75 -15.02
C MET A 756 -26.89 -16.40 -16.05
N LEU A 757 -26.50 -15.67 -17.11
CA LEU A 757 -27.33 -15.49 -18.28
C LEU A 757 -26.95 -16.54 -19.33
N VAL A 758 -27.96 -17.22 -19.89
CA VAL A 758 -27.74 -18.25 -20.91
C VAL A 758 -28.55 -17.89 -22.14
N ARG A 759 -27.92 -17.93 -23.32
CA ARG A 759 -28.60 -17.70 -24.59
C ARG A 759 -29.64 -18.80 -24.83
N ALA A 760 -30.86 -18.40 -25.17
CA ALA A 760 -31.96 -19.34 -25.35
C ALA A 760 -31.70 -20.28 -26.56
N SER A 761 -32.23 -21.51 -26.51
CA SER A 761 -32.01 -22.53 -27.54
C SER A 761 -32.54 -22.16 -28.94
N ASN A 762 -33.44 -21.17 -29.01
CA ASN A 762 -33.97 -20.59 -30.25
C ASN A 762 -33.05 -19.51 -30.85
N GLY A 763 -31.91 -19.20 -30.21
CA GLY A 763 -30.96 -18.17 -30.61
C GLY A 763 -31.44 -16.73 -30.40
N LYS A 764 -32.62 -16.52 -29.79
CA LYS A 764 -33.22 -15.20 -29.55
C LYS A 764 -33.31 -14.92 -28.06
N GLY A 765 -32.63 -13.89 -27.59
CA GLY A 765 -32.63 -13.48 -26.19
C GLY A 765 -31.71 -14.32 -25.29
N VAL A 766 -31.64 -13.90 -24.02
CA VAL A 766 -30.92 -14.57 -22.94
C VAL A 766 -31.85 -14.70 -21.72
N THR A 767 -31.74 -15.80 -21.00
CA THR A 767 -32.56 -16.08 -19.82
C THR A 767 -31.66 -16.26 -18.60
N TYR A 768 -32.03 -15.63 -17.48
CA TYR A 768 -31.33 -15.80 -16.21
C TYR A 768 -31.64 -17.17 -15.58
N GLN A 769 -30.60 -17.90 -15.23
CA GLN A 769 -30.70 -19.22 -14.60
C GLN A 769 -29.78 -19.29 -13.37
N ALA A 770 -30.25 -19.96 -12.32
CA ALA A 770 -29.41 -20.25 -11.15
C ALA A 770 -28.31 -21.25 -11.54
N ARG A 771 -27.12 -21.12 -10.95
CA ARG A 771 -25.98 -22.01 -11.25
C ARG A 771 -26.14 -23.41 -10.70
N ASN A 772 -26.96 -23.60 -9.68
CA ASN A 772 -27.22 -24.92 -9.13
C ASN A 772 -28.20 -25.71 -9.99
N THR A 773 -27.93 -27.00 -10.15
CA THR A 773 -28.90 -27.96 -10.64
C THR A 773 -29.80 -28.42 -9.49
N LYS A 774 -30.92 -29.10 -9.80
CA LYS A 774 -31.85 -29.62 -8.79
C LYS A 774 -31.18 -30.57 -7.78
N ASP A 775 -30.09 -31.22 -8.18
CA ASP A 775 -29.41 -32.26 -7.41
C ASP A 775 -28.14 -31.78 -6.67
N VAL A 776 -27.69 -30.53 -6.89
CA VAL A 776 -26.47 -29.97 -6.30
C VAL A 776 -26.80 -28.71 -5.52
N THR A 777 -26.40 -28.63 -4.26
CA THR A 777 -26.59 -27.42 -3.46
C THR A 777 -25.65 -26.30 -3.92
N MET A 778 -26.04 -25.03 -3.72
CA MET A 778 -25.21 -23.88 -4.07
C MET A 778 -23.79 -23.91 -3.47
N GLU A 779 -23.62 -24.47 -2.27
CA GLU A 779 -22.30 -24.64 -1.63
C GLU A 779 -21.41 -25.63 -2.39
N MET A 780 -22.00 -26.60 -3.10
CA MET A 780 -21.29 -27.68 -3.79
C MET A 780 -21.06 -27.43 -5.29
N VAL A 781 -21.68 -26.40 -5.89
CA VAL A 781 -21.62 -26.14 -7.34
C VAL A 781 -20.17 -26.01 -7.83
N ASN A 782 -19.34 -25.20 -7.17
CA ASN A 782 -17.94 -25.01 -7.56
C ASN A 782 -17.13 -26.31 -7.51
N MET A 783 -17.44 -27.17 -6.53
CA MET A 783 -16.79 -28.48 -6.42
C MET A 783 -17.26 -29.46 -7.50
N HIS A 784 -18.54 -29.41 -7.85
CA HIS A 784 -19.11 -30.20 -8.93
C HIS A 784 -18.50 -29.80 -10.29
N GLU A 785 -18.47 -28.51 -10.61
CA GLU A 785 -17.87 -27.98 -11.84
C GLU A 785 -16.38 -28.31 -11.95
N LYS A 786 -15.63 -28.19 -10.84
CA LYS A 786 -14.25 -28.67 -10.77
C LYS A 786 -14.15 -30.15 -11.13
N GLN A 787 -15.03 -31.00 -10.61
CA GLN A 787 -15.00 -32.44 -10.90
C GLN A 787 -15.26 -32.71 -12.39
N LEU A 788 -16.23 -32.02 -13.00
CA LEU A 788 -16.50 -32.16 -14.45
C LEU A 788 -15.28 -31.80 -15.31
N PHE A 789 -14.53 -30.76 -14.93
CA PHE A 789 -13.28 -30.41 -15.58
C PHE A 789 -12.19 -31.47 -15.40
N MET A 790 -12.00 -31.96 -14.17
CA MET A 790 -10.97 -32.94 -13.82
C MET A 790 -11.26 -34.35 -14.37
N ASP A 791 -12.54 -34.67 -14.61
CA ASP A 791 -12.98 -35.89 -15.29
C ASP A 791 -12.85 -35.77 -16.82
N GLY A 792 -12.61 -34.57 -17.34
CA GLY A 792 -12.49 -34.31 -18.78
C GLY A 792 -13.82 -34.22 -19.52
N LYS A 793 -14.95 -34.12 -18.80
CA LYS A 793 -16.28 -33.90 -19.38
C LYS A 793 -16.40 -32.49 -19.97
N LYS A 794 -15.74 -31.52 -19.34
CA LYS A 794 -15.58 -30.15 -19.82
C LYS A 794 -14.08 -29.84 -19.94
N LEU A 795 -13.66 -29.23 -21.04
CA LEU A 795 -12.23 -28.97 -21.33
C LEU A 795 -11.79 -27.53 -21.08
N VAL A 796 -12.74 -26.64 -20.80
CA VAL A 796 -12.49 -25.26 -20.40
C VAL A 796 -13.00 -25.05 -18.98
N ALA A 797 -12.20 -24.42 -18.13
CA ALA A 797 -12.64 -23.93 -16.83
C ALA A 797 -12.43 -22.42 -16.72
N ILE A 798 -13.37 -21.73 -16.08
CA ILE A 798 -13.27 -20.32 -15.77
C ILE A 798 -13.23 -20.16 -14.24
N ILE A 799 -12.20 -19.48 -13.74
CA ILE A 799 -11.98 -19.28 -12.30
C ILE A 799 -12.03 -17.80 -11.93
N SER A 800 -12.57 -17.50 -10.75
CA SER A 800 -12.43 -16.18 -10.12
C SER A 800 -11.74 -16.25 -8.75
N GLU A 801 -11.15 -15.14 -8.29
CA GLU A 801 -10.47 -15.07 -6.97
C GLU A 801 -11.41 -15.53 -5.83
N ALA A 802 -12.69 -15.15 -5.89
CA ALA A 802 -13.69 -15.50 -4.89
C ALA A 802 -14.13 -16.97 -4.93
N GLY A 803 -14.23 -17.56 -6.13
CA GLY A 803 -14.73 -18.94 -6.30
C GLY A 803 -13.65 -20.03 -6.30
N SER A 804 -12.38 -19.65 -6.55
CA SER A 804 -11.28 -20.60 -6.74
C SER A 804 -10.38 -20.79 -5.51
N ALA A 805 -10.73 -20.18 -4.37
CA ALA A 805 -10.07 -20.46 -3.10
C ALA A 805 -10.12 -21.97 -2.81
N GLY A 806 -8.99 -22.57 -2.46
CA GLY A 806 -8.85 -24.04 -2.32
C GLY A 806 -8.85 -24.86 -3.62
N VAL A 807 -9.35 -24.34 -4.74
CA VAL A 807 -9.51 -25.12 -5.97
C VAL A 807 -8.16 -25.45 -6.63
N SER A 808 -8.11 -26.66 -7.20
CA SER A 808 -6.92 -27.30 -7.79
C SER A 808 -7.32 -27.84 -9.17
N LEU A 809 -6.70 -27.33 -10.24
CA LEU A 809 -7.00 -27.63 -11.65
C LEU A 809 -5.77 -28.10 -12.43
N GLN A 810 -4.67 -28.43 -11.76
CA GLN A 810 -3.47 -28.98 -12.41
C GLN A 810 -3.78 -30.28 -13.16
N ALA A 811 -2.89 -30.68 -14.07
CA ALA A 811 -2.93 -31.98 -14.72
C ALA A 811 -2.50 -33.09 -13.73
N ASP A 812 -3.26 -33.33 -12.67
CA ASP A 812 -2.93 -34.29 -11.62
C ASP A 812 -2.88 -35.72 -12.19
N ARG A 813 -1.81 -36.46 -11.90
CA ARG A 813 -1.64 -37.87 -12.32
C ARG A 813 -2.72 -38.81 -11.78
N ARG A 814 -3.43 -38.40 -10.73
CA ARG A 814 -4.57 -39.15 -10.14
C ARG A 814 -5.89 -38.89 -10.84
N ALA A 815 -5.99 -37.83 -11.64
CA ALA A 815 -7.21 -37.48 -12.36
C ALA A 815 -7.26 -38.13 -13.75
N LEU A 816 -8.49 -38.26 -14.28
CA LEU A 816 -8.72 -38.77 -15.64
C LEU A 816 -8.21 -37.77 -16.69
N ASN A 817 -8.48 -36.47 -16.50
CA ASN A 817 -8.01 -35.43 -17.41
C ASN A 817 -6.58 -34.99 -17.09
N GLN A 818 -5.61 -35.54 -17.83
CA GLN A 818 -4.18 -35.24 -17.69
C GLN A 818 -3.63 -34.33 -18.81
N LYS A 819 -4.48 -33.74 -19.66
CA LYS A 819 -4.06 -32.87 -20.77
C LYS A 819 -3.28 -31.65 -20.28
N ARG A 820 -2.29 -31.16 -21.05
CA ARG A 820 -1.53 -29.96 -20.68
C ARG A 820 -2.47 -28.76 -20.47
N ARG A 821 -2.23 -27.99 -19.39
CA ARG A 821 -3.06 -26.84 -19.03
C ARG A 821 -2.53 -25.57 -19.71
N VAL A 822 -3.40 -24.85 -20.38
CA VAL A 822 -3.17 -23.49 -20.87
C VAL A 822 -3.94 -22.54 -19.96
N HIS A 823 -3.24 -21.83 -19.10
CA HIS A 823 -3.81 -20.86 -18.17
C HIS A 823 -3.77 -19.47 -18.81
N VAL A 824 -4.93 -18.99 -19.24
CA VAL A 824 -5.13 -17.66 -19.81
C VAL A 824 -5.55 -16.70 -18.71
N THR A 825 -4.77 -15.65 -18.46
CA THR A 825 -5.11 -14.63 -17.47
C THR A 825 -5.70 -13.41 -18.16
N LEU A 826 -7.02 -13.29 -18.09
CA LEU A 826 -7.79 -12.19 -18.71
C LEU A 826 -7.63 -10.88 -17.92
N GLU A 827 -7.70 -10.97 -16.59
CA GLU A 827 -7.55 -9.84 -15.67
C GLU A 827 -6.36 -10.10 -14.75
N LEU A 828 -5.26 -9.37 -14.96
CA LEU A 828 -4.06 -9.50 -14.12
C LEU A 828 -4.32 -8.88 -12.74
N PRO A 829 -4.05 -9.62 -11.65
CA PRO A 829 -4.10 -9.04 -10.32
C PRO A 829 -3.10 -7.91 -10.12
N TRP A 830 -3.50 -6.91 -9.33
CA TRP A 830 -2.69 -5.73 -8.98
C TRP A 830 -1.43 -6.08 -8.19
N SER A 831 -1.46 -7.21 -7.51
CA SER A 831 -0.35 -7.74 -6.74
C SER A 831 0.14 -9.00 -7.42
N ALA A 832 1.44 -9.04 -7.70
CA ALA A 832 2.07 -10.23 -8.28
C ALA A 832 1.92 -11.47 -7.38
N ASP A 833 1.81 -11.31 -6.06
CA ASP A 833 1.51 -12.42 -5.14
C ASP A 833 0.15 -13.05 -5.43
N ARG A 834 -0.87 -12.23 -5.72
CA ARG A 834 -2.19 -12.73 -6.12
C ARG A 834 -2.13 -13.44 -7.46
N ALA A 835 -1.34 -12.94 -8.41
CA ALA A 835 -1.11 -13.61 -9.69
C ALA A 835 -0.47 -15.00 -9.49
N ILE A 836 0.58 -15.10 -8.67
CA ILE A 836 1.23 -16.38 -8.32
C ILE A 836 0.24 -17.34 -7.63
N GLN A 837 -0.60 -16.84 -6.73
CA GLN A 837 -1.65 -17.65 -6.09
C GLN A 837 -2.69 -18.18 -7.09
N GLN A 838 -2.98 -17.41 -8.14
CA GLN A 838 -3.83 -17.83 -9.25
C GLN A 838 -3.12 -18.85 -10.15
N PHE A 839 -1.83 -18.67 -10.44
CA PHE A 839 -1.03 -19.64 -11.18
C PHE A 839 -0.90 -20.98 -10.44
N GLY A 840 -0.80 -20.94 -9.12
CA GLY A 840 -0.84 -22.12 -8.24
C GLY A 840 -2.15 -22.91 -8.28
N ARG A 841 -3.19 -22.43 -9.00
CA ARG A 841 -4.39 -23.24 -9.28
C ARG A 841 -4.13 -24.29 -10.36
N THR A 842 -3.18 -24.06 -11.27
CA THR A 842 -2.84 -24.96 -12.37
C THR A 842 -1.43 -25.54 -12.30
N HIS A 843 -0.54 -24.99 -11.47
CA HIS A 843 0.80 -25.53 -11.21
C HIS A 843 0.93 -26.02 -9.78
N ARG A 844 0.95 -27.34 -9.59
CA ARG A 844 1.07 -28.00 -8.28
C ARG A 844 1.84 -29.31 -8.41
N SER A 845 2.22 -29.87 -7.26
CA SER A 845 2.83 -31.20 -7.24
C SER A 845 1.92 -32.29 -7.78
N ASN A 846 2.53 -33.39 -8.16
CA ASN A 846 1.98 -34.56 -8.80
C ASN A 846 1.34 -34.28 -10.18
N GLN A 847 1.88 -33.31 -10.93
CA GLN A 847 1.37 -32.99 -12.26
C GLN A 847 2.02 -33.86 -13.35
N ALA A 848 1.23 -34.27 -14.34
CA ALA A 848 1.68 -35.00 -15.53
C ALA A 848 2.47 -34.09 -16.48
N SER A 849 2.08 -32.81 -16.57
CA SER A 849 2.71 -31.81 -17.42
C SER A 849 2.64 -30.43 -16.76
N ALA A 850 3.69 -29.62 -16.92
CA ALA A 850 3.69 -28.23 -16.49
C ALA A 850 2.81 -27.35 -17.42
N PRO A 851 2.16 -26.31 -16.87
CA PRO A 851 1.23 -25.46 -17.62
C PRO A 851 1.93 -24.45 -18.54
N GLU A 852 1.18 -23.98 -19.54
CA GLU A 852 1.48 -22.80 -20.35
C GLU A 852 0.67 -21.62 -19.79
N TYR A 853 1.31 -20.50 -19.49
CA TYR A 853 0.68 -19.29 -19.00
C TYR A 853 0.64 -18.24 -20.11
N ARG A 854 -0.56 -17.74 -20.42
CA ARG A 854 -0.75 -16.60 -21.33
C ARG A 854 -1.31 -15.42 -20.56
N LEU A 855 -0.52 -14.37 -20.45
CA LEU A 855 -0.87 -13.15 -19.72
C LEU A 855 -1.33 -12.08 -20.70
N LEU A 856 -2.62 -11.75 -20.69
CA LEU A 856 -3.18 -10.80 -21.64
C LEU A 856 -3.27 -9.41 -21.03
N PHE A 857 -2.83 -8.42 -21.79
CA PHE A 857 -2.95 -7.00 -21.46
C PHE A 857 -3.17 -6.20 -22.74
N THR A 858 -3.87 -5.08 -22.60
CA THR A 858 -4.07 -4.15 -23.71
C THR A 858 -2.87 -3.24 -23.93
N ASN A 859 -2.78 -2.60 -25.09
CA ASN A 859 -1.78 -1.58 -25.40
C ASN A 859 -2.02 -0.23 -24.68
N LEU A 860 -2.86 -0.21 -23.64
CA LEU A 860 -3.12 0.97 -22.81
C LEU A 860 -2.10 1.07 -21.68
N GLY A 861 -1.52 2.26 -21.49
CA GLY A 861 -0.52 2.53 -20.45
C GLY A 861 -1.01 2.19 -19.05
N GLY A 862 -2.32 2.37 -18.80
CA GLY A 862 -2.97 1.97 -17.55
C GLY A 862 -2.91 0.46 -17.27
N GLU A 863 -2.94 -0.41 -18.29
CA GLU A 863 -2.80 -1.87 -18.14
C GLU A 863 -1.34 -2.36 -18.25
N ARG A 864 -0.52 -1.75 -19.13
CA ARG A 864 0.90 -2.11 -19.33
C ARG A 864 1.69 -2.14 -18.02
N ARG A 865 1.35 -1.27 -17.07
CA ARG A 865 1.88 -1.25 -15.70
C ARG A 865 1.75 -2.59 -14.97
N PHE A 866 0.62 -3.29 -15.07
CA PHE A 866 0.40 -4.56 -14.36
C PHE A 866 1.18 -5.69 -15.01
N ALA A 867 1.23 -5.69 -16.34
CA ALA A 867 2.00 -6.65 -17.09
C ALA A 867 3.49 -6.56 -16.75
N SER A 868 4.07 -5.36 -16.68
CA SER A 868 5.50 -5.19 -16.38
C SER A 868 5.90 -5.65 -14.96
N ILE A 869 5.05 -5.39 -13.95
CA ILE A 869 5.29 -5.87 -12.58
C ILE A 869 5.21 -7.40 -12.52
N VAL A 870 4.17 -7.99 -13.11
CA VAL A 870 3.96 -9.44 -13.07
C VAL A 870 5.03 -10.16 -13.89
N ALA A 871 5.37 -9.67 -15.08
CA ALA A 871 6.44 -10.22 -15.92
C ALA A 871 7.79 -10.22 -15.19
N LYS A 872 8.21 -9.08 -14.62
CA LYS A 872 9.46 -9.00 -13.83
C LYS A 872 9.47 -9.92 -12.61
N ARG A 873 8.32 -10.08 -11.95
CA ARG A 873 8.18 -11.03 -10.84
C ARG A 873 8.29 -12.47 -11.33
N LEU A 874 7.74 -12.82 -12.47
CA LEU A 874 7.86 -14.15 -13.08
C LEU A 874 9.27 -14.46 -13.56
N GLU A 875 9.98 -13.47 -14.12
CA GLU A 875 11.42 -13.54 -14.41
C GLU A 875 12.21 -13.89 -13.14
N SER A 876 11.93 -13.18 -12.04
CA SER A 876 12.61 -13.44 -10.77
C SER A 876 12.29 -14.79 -10.16
N LEU A 877 11.18 -15.45 -10.52
CA LEU A 877 10.79 -16.79 -10.08
C LEU A 877 11.46 -17.92 -10.88
N GLY A 878 12.37 -17.58 -11.82
CA GLY A 878 13.07 -18.54 -12.65
C GLY A 878 12.20 -19.19 -13.74
N ALA A 879 11.09 -18.54 -14.10
CA ALA A 879 10.02 -19.13 -14.89
C ALA A 879 10.11 -18.87 -16.40
N LEU A 880 10.92 -17.89 -16.84
CA LEU A 880 11.17 -17.62 -18.27
C LEU A 880 12.39 -18.43 -18.73
N THR A 881 12.13 -19.68 -19.14
CA THR A 881 13.11 -20.55 -19.77
C THR A 881 13.07 -20.40 -21.28
N GLN A 882 13.93 -19.55 -21.85
CA GLN A 882 14.66 -19.74 -23.11
C GLN A 882 15.55 -18.52 -23.39
N GLY A 883 16.86 -18.71 -23.51
CA GLY A 883 17.73 -17.80 -24.26
C GLY A 883 18.31 -16.56 -23.57
N ASP A 884 17.56 -15.76 -22.81
CA ASP A 884 18.04 -14.44 -22.36
C ASP A 884 18.07 -14.27 -20.83
N ARG A 885 19.13 -14.82 -20.23
CA ARG A 885 19.49 -14.61 -18.81
C ARG A 885 20.43 -13.42 -18.65
N ARG A 886 20.10 -12.26 -19.21
CA ARG A 886 20.92 -11.05 -19.06
C ARG A 886 20.05 -9.89 -18.59
N ALA A 887 20.32 -9.48 -17.35
CA ALA A 887 19.85 -8.26 -16.68
C ALA A 887 18.42 -8.27 -16.12
N GLY A 888 18.32 -8.01 -14.82
CA GLY A 888 17.09 -7.63 -14.13
C GLY A 888 17.42 -6.98 -12.77
N PRO A 889 17.22 -5.66 -12.59
CA PRO A 889 17.41 -4.97 -11.31
C PRO A 889 16.48 -5.50 -10.21
N SER A 890 16.80 -5.25 -8.93
CA SER A 890 15.96 -5.58 -7.76
C SER A 890 14.48 -5.26 -8.00
N LEU A 891 13.60 -6.21 -7.68
CA LEU A 891 12.14 -6.16 -7.90
C LEU A 891 11.47 -4.91 -7.28
N SER A 892 12.07 -4.34 -6.23
CA SER A 892 11.58 -3.12 -5.57
C SER A 892 11.78 -1.86 -6.41
N ALA A 893 12.77 -1.84 -7.30
CA ALA A 893 13.13 -0.67 -8.12
C ALA A 893 12.05 -0.36 -9.18
N TYR A 894 11.36 -1.38 -9.70
CA TYR A 894 10.27 -1.23 -10.68
C TYR A 894 8.87 -1.29 -10.07
N ASN A 895 8.77 -1.36 -8.74
CA ASN A 895 7.51 -1.04 -8.10
C ASN A 895 7.26 0.47 -8.30
N TYR A 896 6.27 0.82 -9.11
CA TYR A 896 5.90 2.22 -9.34
C TYR A 896 5.48 2.95 -8.05
N ASP A 897 5.09 2.24 -6.99
CA ASP A 897 4.77 2.84 -5.69
C ASP A 897 6.01 3.00 -4.77
N SER A 898 7.21 2.72 -5.29
CA SER A 898 8.47 2.97 -4.59
C SER A 898 8.71 4.46 -4.33
N SER A 899 9.65 4.78 -3.45
CA SER A 899 10.09 6.17 -3.21
C SER A 899 10.55 6.85 -4.50
N PHE A 900 11.17 6.12 -5.43
CA PHE A 900 11.56 6.61 -6.75
C PHE A 900 10.35 6.87 -7.65
N GLY A 901 9.34 6.00 -7.63
CA GLY A 901 8.09 6.23 -8.35
C GLY A 901 7.32 7.46 -7.86
N LYS A 902 7.27 7.67 -6.53
CA LYS A 902 6.68 8.88 -5.93
C LYS A 902 7.43 10.14 -6.35
N LYS A 903 8.77 10.12 -6.33
CA LYS A 903 9.62 11.22 -6.83
C LYS A 903 9.41 11.48 -8.32
N ALA A 904 9.36 10.43 -9.14
CA ALA A 904 9.13 10.54 -10.58
C ALA A 904 7.78 11.20 -10.88
N LEU A 905 6.74 10.82 -10.14
CA LEU A 905 5.41 11.42 -10.28
C LEU A 905 5.41 12.90 -9.93
N VAL A 906 6.06 13.29 -8.82
CA VAL A 906 6.19 14.70 -8.42
C VAL A 906 6.90 15.50 -9.52
N MET A 907 8.02 14.99 -10.05
CA MET A 907 8.76 15.66 -11.12
C MET A 907 7.93 15.79 -12.40
N MET A 908 7.19 14.75 -12.77
CA MET A 908 6.28 14.81 -13.92
C MET A 908 5.19 15.86 -13.72
N TYR A 909 4.53 15.88 -12.56
CA TYR A 909 3.49 16.87 -12.25
C TYR A 909 4.01 18.29 -12.26
N LYS A 910 5.15 18.56 -11.62
CA LYS A 910 5.76 19.88 -11.64
C LYS A 910 6.19 20.31 -13.05
N GLY A 911 6.70 19.37 -13.85
CA GLY A 911 7.03 19.63 -15.25
C GLY A 911 5.81 19.96 -16.12
N ILE A 912 4.71 19.20 -15.98
CA ILE A 912 3.46 19.45 -16.72
C ILE A 912 2.78 20.75 -16.27
N MET A 913 2.88 21.11 -14.99
CA MET A 913 2.39 22.39 -14.46
C MET A 913 3.33 23.56 -14.73
N GLU A 914 4.42 23.36 -15.48
CA GLU A 914 5.42 24.37 -15.83
C GLU A 914 6.08 25.05 -14.60
N GLN A 915 6.16 24.33 -13.48
CA GLN A 915 6.80 24.79 -12.24
C GLN A 915 8.31 24.49 -12.23
N ASP A 916 8.70 23.34 -12.78
CA ASP A 916 10.09 22.88 -12.91
C ASP A 916 10.34 22.39 -14.35
N SER A 917 11.60 22.28 -14.78
CA SER A 917 11.95 21.67 -16.07
C SER A 917 11.83 20.14 -16.01
N LEU A 918 11.35 19.53 -17.11
CA LEU A 918 11.32 18.07 -17.22
C LEU A 918 12.75 17.52 -17.37
N PRO A 919 13.12 16.47 -16.62
CA PRO A 919 14.46 15.88 -16.69
C PRO A 919 14.68 15.04 -17.97
N VAL A 920 13.59 14.66 -18.64
CA VAL A 920 13.58 13.85 -19.86
C VAL A 920 12.62 14.49 -20.86
N LEU A 921 12.94 14.40 -22.15
CA LEU A 921 12.05 14.88 -23.21
C LEU A 921 10.75 14.04 -23.25
N PRO A 922 9.58 14.67 -23.44
CA PRO A 922 8.35 13.94 -23.64
C PRO A 922 8.40 12.99 -24.86
N PRO A 923 7.68 11.86 -24.81
CA PRO A 923 7.67 10.89 -25.91
C PRO A 923 7.15 11.54 -27.20
N ASN A 924 7.79 11.21 -28.33
CA ASN A 924 7.54 11.79 -29.66
C ASN A 924 7.78 13.31 -29.77
N CYS A 925 8.49 13.93 -28.83
CA CYS A 925 8.97 15.31 -28.94
C CYS A 925 10.47 15.33 -29.23
N THR A 926 10.91 16.24 -30.11
CA THR A 926 12.33 16.52 -30.36
C THR A 926 12.71 17.86 -29.76
N SER A 927 13.96 17.98 -29.29
CA SER A 927 14.52 19.25 -28.80
C SER A 927 14.52 20.35 -29.88
N GLU A 928 14.47 19.95 -31.15
CA GLU A 928 14.45 20.82 -32.33
C GLU A 928 13.07 21.46 -32.58
N ASN A 929 11.98 20.94 -32.03
CA ASN A 929 10.63 21.46 -32.23
C ASN A 929 9.90 21.80 -30.91
N PRO A 930 10.11 23.01 -30.36
CA PRO A 930 9.51 23.45 -29.09
C PRO A 930 7.97 23.48 -29.11
N ALA A 931 7.34 23.55 -30.28
CA ALA A 931 5.88 23.58 -30.39
C ALA A 931 5.25 22.23 -29.99
N THR A 932 5.92 21.11 -30.30
CA THR A 932 5.44 19.77 -29.92
C THR A 932 5.46 19.55 -28.41
N ILE A 933 6.46 20.11 -27.73
CA ILE A 933 6.57 20.05 -26.26
C ILE A 933 5.44 20.87 -25.63
N ARG A 934 5.17 22.09 -26.13
CA ARG A 934 4.05 22.91 -25.64
C ARG A 934 2.69 22.24 -25.83
N ASP A 935 2.43 21.69 -27.02
CA ASP A 935 1.20 20.94 -27.31
C ASP A 935 1.02 19.74 -26.36
N PHE A 936 2.10 19.00 -26.08
CA PHE A 936 2.07 17.91 -25.11
C PHE A 936 1.74 18.40 -23.69
N LEU A 937 2.37 19.49 -23.22
CA LEU A 937 2.14 20.05 -21.89
C LEU A 937 0.70 20.56 -21.74
N GLU A 938 0.16 21.25 -22.75
CA GLU A 938 -1.23 21.73 -22.77
C GLU A 938 -2.22 20.56 -22.71
N LYS A 939 -2.04 19.53 -23.55
CA LYS A 939 -2.86 18.32 -23.55
C LYS A 939 -2.74 17.54 -22.24
N GLY A 940 -1.52 17.43 -21.70
CA GLY A 940 -1.25 16.79 -20.42
C GLY A 940 -1.96 17.50 -19.27
N LYS A 941 -1.92 18.83 -19.23
CA LYS A 941 -2.61 19.65 -18.22
C LYS A 941 -4.13 19.49 -18.32
N ALA A 942 -4.70 19.58 -19.53
CA ALA A 942 -6.12 19.36 -19.76
C ALA A 942 -6.56 17.95 -19.32
N ALA A 943 -5.75 16.93 -19.61
CA ALA A 943 -6.00 15.56 -19.18
C ALA A 943 -5.99 15.43 -17.64
N LEU A 944 -5.01 16.02 -16.94
CA LEU A 944 -4.97 15.96 -15.47
C LEU A 944 -6.16 16.70 -14.81
N VAL A 945 -6.70 17.74 -15.45
CA VAL A 945 -7.92 18.43 -15.02
C VAL A 945 -9.16 17.56 -15.23
N SER A 946 -9.28 16.90 -16.39
CA SER A 946 -10.45 16.07 -16.71
C SER A 946 -10.61 14.91 -15.72
N VAL A 947 -9.50 14.31 -15.29
CA VAL A 947 -9.49 13.25 -14.27
C VAL A 947 -9.36 13.77 -12.83
N GLY A 948 -9.53 15.08 -12.60
CA GLY A 948 -9.59 15.68 -11.27
C GLY A 948 -8.35 15.44 -10.39
N ILE A 949 -7.19 15.30 -11.01
CA ILE A 949 -5.88 15.35 -10.32
C ILE A 949 -5.56 16.82 -10.02
N VAL A 950 -5.72 17.68 -11.04
CA VAL A 950 -5.67 19.13 -10.89
C VAL A 950 -7.07 19.62 -10.52
N ARG A 951 -7.17 20.39 -9.43
CA ARG A 951 -8.43 21.03 -9.02
C ARG A 951 -8.40 22.49 -9.48
N ASP A 952 -9.38 22.89 -10.28
CA ASP A 952 -9.55 24.30 -10.63
C ASP A 952 -10.10 25.09 -9.44
N THR A 953 -9.50 26.23 -9.15
CA THR A 953 -9.94 27.17 -8.11
C THR A 953 -11.02 28.14 -8.59
N VAL A 954 -11.38 28.12 -9.87
CA VAL A 954 -12.33 29.09 -10.46
C VAL A 954 -13.43 28.35 -11.24
N VAL A 955 -14.47 27.94 -10.52
CA VAL A 955 -15.82 27.90 -11.09
C VAL A 955 -16.56 29.08 -10.48
N GLY A 956 -16.23 30.27 -10.97
CA GLY A 956 -16.81 31.54 -10.55
C GLY A 956 -16.67 32.55 -11.67
N ASN A 957 -17.79 32.79 -12.37
CA ASN A 957 -18.03 33.88 -13.32
C ASN A 957 -17.10 33.98 -14.54
N GLY A 958 -17.38 33.14 -15.55
CA GLY A 958 -17.57 33.47 -16.98
C GLY A 958 -16.79 34.58 -17.72
N LYS A 959 -15.67 35.13 -17.23
CA LYS A 959 -14.98 36.23 -17.93
C LYS A 959 -13.50 36.06 -18.24
N ASP A 960 -12.82 35.01 -17.79
CA ASP A 960 -11.42 34.77 -18.16
C ASP A 960 -11.20 33.36 -18.74
N SER A 961 -11.51 33.19 -20.03
CA SER A 961 -11.13 32.01 -20.81
C SER A 961 -9.65 32.11 -21.20
N GLY A 962 -8.74 31.42 -20.49
CA GLY A 962 -7.40 31.20 -21.05
C GLY A 962 -6.25 30.78 -20.13
N LYS A 963 -6.36 30.86 -18.79
CA LYS A 963 -5.27 30.40 -17.90
C LYS A 963 -5.77 29.43 -16.83
N PHE A 964 -5.57 28.13 -17.09
CA PHE A 964 -5.73 27.07 -16.09
C PHE A 964 -4.72 27.28 -14.95
N SER A 965 -5.16 27.77 -13.79
CA SER A 965 -4.31 28.01 -12.61
C SER A 965 -4.41 26.91 -11.54
N GLY A 966 -5.02 25.78 -11.89
CA GLY A 966 -5.32 24.69 -10.96
C GLY A 966 -4.10 24.17 -10.19
N ARG A 967 -4.34 23.76 -8.93
CA ARG A 967 -3.31 23.21 -8.03
C ARG A 967 -3.55 21.73 -7.78
N ILE A 968 -2.45 20.98 -7.62
CA ILE A 968 -2.47 19.59 -7.13
C ILE A 968 -2.28 19.65 -5.61
N VAL A 969 -3.10 18.90 -4.87
CA VAL A 969 -3.00 18.84 -3.40
C VAL A 969 -1.76 18.03 -3.00
N ASP A 970 -1.05 18.44 -1.95
CA ASP A 970 0.19 17.78 -1.51
C ASP A 970 0.02 16.28 -1.21
N SER A 971 -1.15 15.88 -0.69
CA SER A 971 -1.51 14.48 -0.49
C SER A 971 -1.56 13.68 -1.79
N ASP A 972 -1.97 14.32 -2.89
CA ASP A 972 -2.17 13.70 -4.20
C ASP A 972 -0.87 13.70 -5.02
N MET A 973 0.10 14.55 -4.67
CA MET A 973 1.39 14.69 -5.35
C MET A 973 2.23 13.41 -5.31
N HIS A 974 2.14 12.65 -4.22
CA HIS A 974 2.91 11.43 -3.98
C HIS A 974 2.09 10.15 -4.18
N ASP A 975 0.84 10.26 -4.62
CA ASP A 975 -0.10 9.14 -4.73
C ASP A 975 -0.06 8.54 -6.15
N VAL A 976 0.90 7.64 -6.36
CA VAL A 976 1.07 6.92 -7.63
C VAL A 976 -0.11 6.00 -7.91
N GLY A 977 -0.71 5.41 -6.88
CA GLY A 977 -1.91 4.59 -7.00
C GLY A 977 -3.06 5.38 -7.62
N ARG A 978 -3.32 6.58 -7.11
CA ARG A 978 -4.35 7.48 -7.64
C ARG A 978 -4.02 7.95 -9.05
N PHE A 979 -2.80 8.37 -9.35
CA PHE A 979 -2.38 8.76 -10.71
C PHE A 979 -2.74 7.67 -11.73
N LEU A 980 -2.30 6.44 -11.47
CA LEU A 980 -2.48 5.32 -12.40
C LEU A 980 -3.95 4.88 -12.50
N ASN A 981 -4.71 4.95 -11.41
CA ASN A 981 -6.15 4.69 -11.44
C ASN A 981 -6.94 5.73 -12.23
N ARG A 982 -6.47 6.99 -12.22
CA ARG A 982 -7.05 8.10 -12.98
C ARG A 982 -6.68 8.06 -14.45
N LEU A 983 -5.46 7.62 -14.74
CA LEU A 983 -4.94 7.44 -16.09
C LEU A 983 -5.82 6.54 -16.97
N LEU A 984 -6.48 5.52 -16.39
CA LEU A 984 -7.47 4.69 -17.11
C LEU A 984 -8.66 5.49 -17.65
N GLY A 985 -8.99 6.66 -17.11
CA GLY A 985 -10.08 7.50 -17.60
C GLY A 985 -9.75 8.37 -18.79
N LEU A 986 -8.52 8.31 -19.31
CA LEU A 986 -8.07 9.17 -20.37
C LEU A 986 -8.16 8.48 -21.73
N PRO A 987 -8.34 9.24 -22.82
CA PRO A 987 -8.24 8.69 -24.17
C PRO A 987 -6.89 7.97 -24.40
N PRO A 988 -6.85 6.85 -25.15
CA PRO A 988 -5.65 6.01 -25.28
C PRO A 988 -4.36 6.73 -25.69
N ASP A 989 -4.42 7.70 -26.62
CA ASP A 989 -3.23 8.42 -27.10
C ASP A 989 -2.56 9.24 -25.98
N ILE A 990 -3.30 10.13 -25.32
CA ILE A 990 -2.74 10.95 -24.23
C ILE A 990 -2.40 10.10 -23.00
N GLN A 991 -3.19 9.04 -22.75
CA GLN A 991 -2.93 8.08 -21.69
C GLN A 991 -1.55 7.43 -21.84
N ASN A 992 -1.24 6.92 -23.03
CA ASN A 992 0.02 6.23 -23.31
C ASN A 992 1.20 7.18 -23.19
N ARG A 993 1.10 8.39 -23.75
CA ARG A 993 2.18 9.38 -23.70
C ARG A 993 2.48 9.86 -22.26
N LEU A 994 1.47 10.09 -21.44
CA LEU A 994 1.67 10.44 -20.02
C LEU A 994 2.34 9.30 -19.24
N PHE A 995 1.94 8.06 -19.52
CA PHE A 995 2.56 6.90 -18.89
C PHE A 995 4.02 6.73 -19.30
N GLU A 996 4.31 6.86 -20.59
CA GLU A 996 5.68 6.77 -21.13
C GLU A 996 6.59 7.85 -20.56
N LEU A 997 6.11 9.08 -20.39
CA LEU A 997 6.86 10.14 -19.72
C LEU A 997 7.16 9.76 -18.26
N PHE A 998 6.16 9.29 -17.52
CA PHE A 998 6.34 8.84 -16.13
C PHE A 998 7.39 7.74 -16.02
N VAL A 999 7.31 6.71 -16.89
CA VAL A 999 8.28 5.61 -16.92
C VAL A 999 9.68 6.11 -17.27
N SER A 1000 9.81 7.01 -18.25
CA SER A 1000 11.12 7.57 -18.64
C SER A 1000 11.78 8.37 -17.52
N ILE A 1001 10.99 9.15 -16.77
CA ILE A 1001 11.49 9.87 -15.58
C ILE A 1001 11.91 8.89 -14.49
N LEU A 1002 11.10 7.85 -14.24
CA LEU A 1002 11.45 6.81 -13.27
C LEU A 1002 12.75 6.10 -13.65
N ASP A 1003 12.91 5.70 -14.91
CA ASP A 1003 14.13 5.07 -15.39
C ASP A 1003 15.34 6.00 -15.25
N HIS A 1004 15.19 7.29 -15.54
CA HIS A 1004 16.24 8.29 -15.30
C HIS A 1004 16.62 8.40 -13.81
N LEU A 1005 15.63 8.44 -12.90
CA LEU A 1005 15.89 8.46 -11.46
C LEU A 1005 16.55 7.17 -10.98
N LEU A 1006 16.13 6.01 -11.48
CA LEU A 1006 16.74 4.72 -11.14
C LEU A 1006 18.19 4.65 -11.67
N GLN A 1007 18.44 5.16 -12.87
CA GLN A 1007 19.80 5.27 -13.42
C GLN A 1007 20.66 6.20 -12.56
N ASN A 1008 20.18 7.39 -12.21
CA ASN A 1008 20.91 8.31 -11.34
C ASN A 1008 21.16 7.70 -9.94
N ALA A 1009 20.17 7.04 -9.35
CA ALA A 1009 20.31 6.37 -8.06
C ALA A 1009 21.30 5.20 -8.11
N ARG A 1010 21.40 4.50 -9.25
CA ARG A 1010 22.47 3.51 -9.50
C ARG A 1010 23.83 4.19 -9.59
N LEU A 1011 23.94 5.30 -10.33
CA LEU A 1011 25.18 6.08 -10.47
C LEU A 1011 25.65 6.64 -9.11
N GLU A 1012 24.72 6.98 -8.22
CA GLU A 1012 25.00 7.50 -6.88
C GLU A 1012 25.20 6.40 -5.82
N GLY A 1013 25.07 5.11 -6.18
CA GLY A 1013 25.15 3.99 -5.22
C GLY A 1013 24.03 3.97 -4.17
N GLN A 1014 22.94 4.71 -4.40
CA GLN A 1014 21.80 4.81 -3.49
C GLN A 1014 20.75 3.72 -3.74
N LEU A 1015 20.72 3.13 -4.94
CA LEU A 1015 19.75 2.09 -5.28
C LEU A 1015 20.05 0.81 -4.49
N ASP A 1016 19.03 0.29 -3.79
CA ASP A 1016 19.12 -1.00 -3.14
C ASP A 1016 18.93 -2.15 -4.14
N THR A 1017 20.02 -2.84 -4.47
CA THR A 1017 20.00 -3.98 -5.39
C THR A 1017 19.74 -5.32 -4.68
N GLY A 1018 19.58 -5.33 -3.35
CA GLY A 1018 19.46 -6.56 -2.57
C GLY A 1018 20.83 -7.18 -2.27
N ILE A 1019 20.97 -8.50 -2.42
CA ILE A 1019 22.25 -9.18 -2.27
C ILE A 1019 23.14 -8.92 -3.48
N VAL A 1020 24.37 -8.48 -3.22
CA VAL A 1020 25.37 -8.16 -4.23
C VAL A 1020 26.32 -9.34 -4.44
N ASP A 1021 26.46 -9.78 -5.68
CA ASP A 1021 27.48 -10.77 -6.05
C ASP A 1021 28.85 -10.13 -6.20
N MET A 1022 29.79 -10.61 -5.40
CA MET A 1022 31.19 -10.23 -5.52
C MET A 1022 31.88 -11.20 -6.47
N LYS A 1023 32.21 -10.70 -7.67
CA LYS A 1023 32.95 -11.47 -8.68
C LYS A 1023 34.39 -10.98 -8.77
N ALA A 1024 35.31 -11.92 -8.94
CA ALA A 1024 36.71 -11.68 -9.22
C ALA A 1024 37.26 -12.86 -10.01
N ASN A 1025 38.45 -12.71 -10.58
CA ASN A 1025 39.11 -13.80 -11.31
C ASN A 1025 39.57 -14.89 -10.34
N THR A 1026 40.03 -14.47 -9.16
CA THR A 1026 40.41 -15.37 -8.05
C THR A 1026 39.78 -14.86 -6.76
N ILE A 1027 39.17 -15.78 -6.00
CA ILE A 1027 38.59 -15.53 -4.68
C ILE A 1027 39.04 -16.66 -3.75
N GLU A 1028 39.89 -16.32 -2.77
CA GLU A 1028 40.44 -17.27 -1.81
C GLU A 1028 40.10 -16.87 -0.39
N LEU A 1029 39.80 -17.86 0.46
CA LEU A 1029 39.57 -17.66 1.89
C LEU A 1029 40.94 -17.51 2.59
N GLU A 1030 41.11 -16.42 3.32
CA GLU A 1030 42.33 -16.11 4.07
C GLU A 1030 42.23 -16.67 5.49
N GLY A 1031 42.98 -17.75 5.76
CA GLY A 1031 43.02 -18.40 7.07
C GLY A 1031 41.74 -19.15 7.44
N ALA A 1032 41.63 -19.54 8.72
CA ALA A 1032 40.45 -20.20 9.24
C ALA A 1032 39.34 -19.18 9.60
N PRO A 1033 38.06 -19.45 9.29
CA PRO A 1033 36.96 -18.60 9.70
C PRO A 1033 36.90 -18.45 11.23
N LYS A 1034 36.60 -17.23 11.72
CA LYS A 1034 36.59 -16.93 13.16
C LYS A 1034 35.17 -16.87 13.69
N THR A 1035 34.82 -17.69 14.67
CA THR A 1035 33.53 -17.58 15.37
C THR A 1035 33.53 -16.34 16.26
N VAL A 1036 32.58 -15.43 16.04
CA VAL A 1036 32.47 -14.15 16.77
C VAL A 1036 31.32 -14.13 17.76
N HIS A 1037 30.32 -14.99 17.58
CA HIS A 1037 29.17 -15.11 18.48
C HIS A 1037 28.54 -16.50 18.31
N THR A 1038 27.96 -17.05 19.37
CA THR A 1038 27.17 -18.28 19.33
C THR A 1038 25.87 -18.08 20.07
N ASP A 1039 24.76 -18.34 19.40
CA ASP A 1039 23.42 -18.19 19.94
C ASP A 1039 23.13 -19.30 20.96
N ARG A 1040 22.69 -18.90 22.16
CA ARG A 1040 22.48 -19.81 23.30
C ARG A 1040 21.34 -20.81 23.08
N MET A 1041 20.32 -20.47 22.27
CA MET A 1041 19.14 -21.33 22.08
C MET A 1041 19.34 -22.36 20.97
N SER A 1042 20.00 -21.97 19.89
CA SER A 1042 20.15 -22.80 18.67
C SER A 1042 21.53 -23.42 18.52
N GLY A 1043 22.55 -22.89 19.19
CA GLY A 1043 23.94 -23.27 18.98
C GLY A 1043 24.51 -22.77 17.64
N ALA A 1044 23.75 -22.00 16.86
CA ALA A 1044 24.21 -21.43 15.61
C ALA A 1044 25.17 -20.26 15.86
N SER A 1045 26.21 -20.17 15.03
CA SER A 1045 27.29 -19.20 15.20
C SER A 1045 27.25 -18.09 14.16
N THR A 1046 27.70 -16.91 14.55
CA THR A 1046 28.16 -15.87 13.63
C THR A 1046 29.65 -16.09 13.38
N VAL A 1047 30.05 -16.11 12.11
CA VAL A 1047 31.42 -16.38 11.70
C VAL A 1047 31.94 -15.24 10.81
N LEU A 1048 33.13 -14.75 11.12
CA LEU A 1048 33.87 -13.81 10.29
C LEU A 1048 34.72 -14.58 9.28
N TYR A 1049 34.43 -14.34 8.00
CA TYR A 1049 35.20 -14.81 6.86
C TYR A 1049 36.02 -13.66 6.30
N THR A 1050 37.30 -13.91 6.03
CA THR A 1050 38.18 -12.94 5.37
C THR A 1050 38.60 -13.53 4.04
N PHE A 1051 38.37 -12.80 2.95
CA PHE A 1051 38.69 -13.23 1.60
C PHE A 1051 39.73 -12.32 0.97
N VAL A 1052 40.60 -12.88 0.16
CA VAL A 1052 41.47 -12.16 -0.76
C VAL A 1052 40.93 -12.34 -2.18
N MET A 1053 40.64 -11.21 -2.83
CA MET A 1053 40.06 -11.17 -4.18
C MET A 1053 41.04 -10.52 -5.16
N ASP A 1054 41.31 -11.15 -6.30
CA ASP A 1054 42.04 -10.54 -7.42
C ASP A 1054 41.07 -10.30 -8.61
N ARG A 1055 40.77 -9.02 -8.85
CA ARG A 1055 39.80 -8.56 -9.85
C ARG A 1055 40.46 -8.10 -11.16
N GLY A 1056 41.79 -8.09 -11.23
CA GLY A 1056 42.48 -7.47 -12.35
C GLY A 1056 42.48 -8.31 -13.61
N ILE A 1057 42.38 -7.66 -14.77
CA ILE A 1057 42.54 -8.31 -16.08
C ILE A 1057 43.95 -8.08 -16.64
N THR A 1058 44.62 -9.16 -17.03
CA THR A 1058 45.95 -9.09 -17.63
C THR A 1058 45.89 -8.46 -19.02
N TRP A 1059 47.03 -7.93 -19.47
CA TRP A 1059 47.14 -7.37 -20.82
C TRP A 1059 46.78 -8.38 -21.90
N GLU A 1060 47.20 -9.63 -21.72
CA GLU A 1060 46.99 -10.72 -22.67
C GLU A 1060 45.50 -11.08 -22.78
N ALA A 1061 44.77 -11.12 -21.66
CA ALA A 1061 43.32 -11.32 -21.65
C ALA A 1061 42.57 -10.14 -22.27
N ALA A 1062 42.92 -8.89 -21.91
CA ALA A 1062 42.32 -7.69 -22.49
C ALA A 1062 42.54 -7.59 -24.01
N SER A 1063 43.73 -7.96 -24.48
CA SER A 1063 44.07 -8.00 -25.91
C SER A 1063 43.26 -9.06 -26.66
N THR A 1064 43.02 -10.21 -26.02
CA THR A 1064 42.20 -11.29 -26.59
C THR A 1064 40.76 -10.83 -26.80
N LEU A 1065 40.15 -10.17 -25.79
CA LEU A 1065 38.79 -9.61 -25.87
C LEU A 1065 38.63 -8.62 -27.05
N LEU A 1066 39.63 -7.77 -27.27
CA LEU A 1066 39.63 -6.85 -28.41
C LEU A 1066 39.71 -7.60 -29.75
N SER A 1067 40.54 -8.63 -29.83
CA SER A 1067 40.74 -9.43 -31.05
C SER A 1067 39.52 -10.26 -31.46
N GLU A 1068 38.78 -10.80 -30.48
CA GLU A 1068 37.55 -11.55 -30.73
C GLU A 1068 36.45 -10.65 -31.28
N LYS A 1069 36.32 -9.45 -30.72
CA LYS A 1069 35.31 -8.47 -31.16
C LYS A 1069 35.61 -7.81 -32.50
N GLN A 1070 36.87 -7.80 -32.92
CA GLN A 1070 37.26 -7.33 -34.26
C GLN A 1070 36.98 -8.36 -35.37
N LYS A 1071 36.71 -9.64 -35.02
CA LYS A 1071 36.32 -10.68 -35.99
C LYS A 1071 34.83 -10.64 -36.37
N ASP A 1072 33.99 -9.97 -35.57
CA ASP A 1072 32.59 -9.71 -35.89
C ASP A 1072 32.52 -8.61 -36.98
N VAL A 1073 31.83 -8.86 -38.11
CA VAL A 1073 31.83 -8.07 -39.37
C VAL A 1073 31.34 -6.61 -39.21
N SER A 1074 30.88 -6.22 -38.02
CA SER A 1074 30.38 -4.88 -37.66
C SER A 1074 31.34 -4.09 -36.75
N GLY A 1075 32.65 -4.31 -36.85
CA GLY A 1075 33.65 -3.65 -35.98
C GLY A 1075 33.72 -2.12 -36.17
N SER A 1076 33.16 -1.36 -35.23
CA SER A 1076 33.32 0.11 -35.15
C SER A 1076 34.78 0.51 -34.93
N SER A 1077 35.22 1.55 -35.64
CA SER A 1077 36.59 2.11 -35.57
C SER A 1077 36.93 2.71 -34.20
N ALA A 1078 35.95 2.82 -33.30
CA ALA A 1078 36.12 3.32 -31.94
C ALA A 1078 36.64 2.27 -30.95
N ASN A 1079 36.59 0.97 -31.26
CA ASN A 1079 37.11 -0.05 -30.33
C ASN A 1079 38.63 0.05 -30.15
N GLY A 1080 39.12 -0.05 -28.92
CA GLY A 1080 40.57 -0.08 -28.63
C GLY A 1080 40.96 0.41 -27.24
N PHE A 1081 42.28 0.56 -27.03
CA PHE A 1081 42.85 1.05 -25.78
C PHE A 1081 42.90 2.57 -25.73
N TYR A 1082 42.70 3.12 -24.55
CA TYR A 1082 42.61 4.56 -24.27
C TYR A 1082 43.47 4.93 -23.06
N GLU A 1083 44.08 6.13 -23.12
CA GLU A 1083 44.81 6.75 -22.00
C GLU A 1083 44.08 7.99 -21.49
N SER A 1084 44.13 8.27 -20.18
CA SER A 1084 43.50 9.45 -19.59
C SER A 1084 44.15 10.74 -20.11
N LYS A 1085 43.33 11.75 -20.44
CA LYS A 1085 43.87 13.06 -20.89
C LYS A 1085 44.53 13.84 -19.77
N ARG A 1086 43.97 13.75 -18.56
CA ARG A 1086 44.53 14.34 -17.34
C ARG A 1086 45.45 13.33 -16.65
N GLU A 1087 46.51 13.85 -16.06
CA GLU A 1087 47.41 13.11 -15.19
C GLU A 1087 46.96 13.32 -13.74
N TRP A 1088 46.74 12.23 -13.01
CA TRP A 1088 46.23 12.27 -11.64
C TRP A 1088 47.31 11.71 -10.70
N LEU A 1089 47.73 12.53 -9.72
CA LEU A 1089 48.74 12.14 -8.73
C LEU A 1089 50.05 11.60 -9.36
N GLY A 1090 50.44 12.16 -10.52
CA GLY A 1090 51.65 11.80 -11.26
C GLY A 1090 51.54 10.55 -12.14
N ARG A 1091 50.32 10.10 -12.48
CA ARG A 1091 50.09 8.94 -13.36
C ARG A 1091 48.93 9.16 -14.34
N ARG A 1092 49.03 8.55 -15.53
CA ARG A 1092 47.92 8.42 -16.48
C ARG A 1092 47.30 7.05 -16.36
N HIS A 1093 45.98 6.98 -16.46
CA HIS A 1093 45.21 5.76 -16.35
C HIS A 1093 44.88 5.19 -17.73
N TYR A 1094 44.88 3.87 -17.83
CA TYR A 1094 44.61 3.13 -19.07
C TYR A 1094 43.32 2.32 -18.96
N LEU A 1095 42.58 2.25 -20.06
CA LEU A 1095 41.38 1.42 -20.18
C LEU A 1095 41.22 0.86 -21.59
N LEU A 1096 40.42 -0.19 -21.71
CA LEU A 1096 39.98 -0.78 -22.97
C LEU A 1096 38.49 -0.48 -23.14
N ALA A 1097 38.11 0.04 -24.30
CA ALA A 1097 36.71 0.32 -24.63
C ALA A 1097 36.27 -0.53 -25.83
N ILE A 1098 35.14 -1.23 -25.67
CA ILE A 1098 34.52 -2.09 -26.68
C ILE A 1098 33.07 -1.65 -26.85
N GLU A 1099 32.65 -1.36 -28.07
CA GLU A 1099 31.29 -0.94 -28.40
C GLU A 1099 30.27 -2.05 -28.10
N GLY A 1100 29.19 -1.65 -27.42
CA GLY A 1100 28.00 -2.44 -27.11
C GLY A 1100 26.80 -2.00 -27.96
N PHE A 1101 25.59 -2.17 -27.43
CA PHE A 1101 24.36 -1.79 -28.13
C PHE A 1101 24.10 -0.27 -28.04
N TYR A 1102 23.52 0.32 -29.09
CA TYR A 1102 23.11 1.73 -29.13
C TYR A 1102 24.22 2.78 -28.91
N GLY A 1103 25.47 2.49 -29.28
CA GLY A 1103 26.58 3.47 -29.23
C GLY A 1103 27.18 3.71 -27.84
N MET A 1104 26.90 2.80 -26.89
CA MET A 1104 27.52 2.74 -25.57
C MET A 1104 28.75 1.83 -25.59
N PHE A 1105 29.78 2.12 -24.80
CA PHE A 1105 31.03 1.36 -24.73
C PHE A 1105 31.17 0.65 -23.39
N LYS A 1106 31.41 -0.66 -23.46
CA LYS A 1106 31.89 -1.46 -22.33
C LYS A 1106 33.34 -1.10 -22.02
N ILE A 1107 33.61 -0.81 -20.77
CA ILE A 1107 34.92 -0.35 -20.30
C ILE A 1107 35.59 -1.45 -19.48
N PHE A 1108 36.87 -1.69 -19.74
CA PHE A 1108 37.69 -2.60 -18.95
C PHE A 1108 38.90 -1.85 -18.40
N ARG A 1109 39.21 -2.02 -17.10
CA ARG A 1109 40.36 -1.40 -16.43
C ARG A 1109 41.35 -2.47 -15.92
N PRO A 1110 42.66 -2.19 -15.89
CA PRO A 1110 43.67 -3.15 -15.40
C PRO A 1110 43.37 -3.66 -13.99
N ALA A 1111 42.94 -2.77 -13.09
CA ALA A 1111 42.74 -3.09 -11.67
C ALA A 1111 41.42 -3.82 -11.35
N VAL A 1112 40.35 -3.59 -12.12
CA VAL A 1112 38.99 -4.01 -11.74
C VAL A 1112 38.33 -4.93 -12.78
N GLY A 1113 38.88 -5.02 -14.00
CA GLY A 1113 38.28 -5.80 -15.09
C GLY A 1113 37.15 -5.03 -15.78
N GLU A 1114 36.10 -5.74 -16.18
CA GLU A 1114 34.89 -5.15 -16.80
C GLU A 1114 34.17 -4.24 -15.79
N VAL A 1115 33.93 -3.01 -16.21
CA VAL A 1115 33.21 -2.00 -15.43
C VAL A 1115 31.72 -2.08 -15.77
N VAL A 1116 30.88 -2.10 -14.74
CA VAL A 1116 29.41 -2.20 -14.87
C VAL A 1116 28.83 -1.01 -15.65
N ARG A 1117 29.43 0.17 -15.49
CA ARG A 1117 29.02 1.40 -16.17
C ARG A 1117 29.56 1.42 -17.60
N GLU A 1118 28.65 1.40 -18.56
CA GLU A 1118 28.98 1.72 -19.95
C GLU A 1118 29.16 3.23 -20.14
N MET A 1119 30.00 3.61 -21.09
CA MET A 1119 30.34 5.01 -21.37
C MET A 1119 29.89 5.39 -22.77
N SER A 1120 29.26 6.56 -22.94
CA SER A 1120 28.95 7.05 -24.29
C SER A 1120 30.23 7.43 -25.03
N ILE A 1121 30.19 7.41 -26.37
CA ILE A 1121 31.34 7.85 -27.18
C ILE A 1121 31.75 9.30 -26.88
N THR A 1122 30.79 10.17 -26.54
CA THR A 1122 31.04 11.57 -26.20
C THR A 1122 31.84 11.66 -24.90
N GLU A 1123 31.39 10.95 -23.86
CA GLU A 1123 32.06 10.94 -22.57
C GLU A 1123 33.48 10.32 -22.66
N LEU A 1124 33.61 9.22 -23.41
CA LEU A 1124 34.90 8.54 -23.62
C LEU A 1124 35.90 9.46 -24.30
N LYS A 1125 35.47 10.18 -25.34
CA LYS A 1125 36.31 11.15 -26.07
C LYS A 1125 36.62 12.39 -25.24
N ASP A 1126 35.77 12.79 -24.30
CA ASP A 1126 36.03 13.94 -23.42
C ASP A 1126 37.14 13.61 -22.40
N LYS A 1127 37.07 12.44 -21.77
CA LYS A 1127 37.96 12.04 -20.66
C LYS A 1127 39.24 11.35 -21.11
N TYR A 1128 39.20 10.59 -22.20
CA TYR A 1128 40.30 9.74 -22.64
C TYR A 1128 40.72 10.01 -24.09
N ARG A 1129 41.93 9.59 -24.44
CA ARG A 1129 42.50 9.65 -25.79
C ARG A 1129 42.82 8.23 -26.26
N LYS A 1130 42.37 7.86 -27.46
CA LYS A 1130 42.67 6.56 -28.04
C LYS A 1130 44.18 6.43 -28.29
N THR A 1131 44.77 5.32 -27.86
CA THR A 1131 46.20 5.06 -28.02
C THR A 1131 46.45 4.37 -29.36
N MET A 1132 47.31 4.95 -30.19
CA MET A 1132 47.67 4.39 -31.51
C MET A 1132 48.88 3.44 -31.46
N SER A 1133 49.69 3.51 -30.40
CA SER A 1133 50.79 2.57 -30.13
C SER A 1133 50.35 1.51 -29.14
N LEU A 1134 50.32 0.25 -29.59
CA LEU A 1134 50.04 -0.92 -28.74
C LEU A 1134 51.11 -1.12 -27.67
N GLU A 1135 52.37 -0.80 -27.95
CA GLU A 1135 53.49 -0.90 -27.00
C GLU A 1135 53.33 0.08 -25.84
N LYS A 1136 52.93 1.33 -26.13
CA LYS A 1136 52.65 2.34 -25.10
C LYS A 1136 51.46 1.94 -24.23
N ALA A 1137 50.40 1.41 -24.85
CA ALA A 1137 49.25 0.90 -24.12
C ALA A 1137 49.62 -0.32 -23.25
N GLN A 1138 50.47 -1.22 -23.76
CA GLN A 1138 50.94 -2.40 -23.04
C GLN A 1138 51.76 -2.03 -21.80
N GLY A 1139 52.74 -1.12 -21.95
CA GLY A 1139 53.55 -0.66 -20.83
C GLY A 1139 52.69 -0.02 -19.74
N GLY A 1140 51.84 0.93 -20.13
CA GLY A 1140 50.94 1.60 -19.20
C GLY A 1140 49.94 0.67 -18.50
N TRP A 1141 49.38 -0.31 -19.23
CA TRP A 1141 48.49 -1.31 -18.66
C TRP A 1141 49.19 -2.19 -17.62
N LYS A 1142 50.40 -2.70 -17.95
CA LYS A 1142 51.17 -3.57 -17.05
C LYS A 1142 51.63 -2.84 -15.79
N ASP A 1143 52.05 -1.58 -15.94
CA ASP A 1143 52.43 -0.74 -14.81
C ASP A 1143 51.25 -0.49 -13.87
N GLU A 1144 50.08 -0.13 -14.41
CA GLU A 1144 48.87 0.09 -13.61
C GLU A 1144 48.35 -1.21 -12.97
N TYR A 1145 48.45 -2.33 -13.68
CA TYR A 1145 48.10 -3.67 -13.17
C TYR A 1145 48.97 -4.10 -11.98
N GLU A 1146 50.26 -3.80 -12.00
CA GLU A 1146 51.17 -4.14 -10.89
C GLU A 1146 51.00 -3.18 -9.72
N VAL A 1147 50.92 -1.87 -9.97
CA VAL A 1147 50.73 -0.84 -8.94
C VAL A 1147 49.45 -1.06 -8.15
N SER A 1148 48.34 -1.33 -8.85
CA SER A 1148 47.03 -1.50 -8.23
C SER A 1148 46.94 -2.71 -7.30
N SER A 1149 47.90 -3.65 -7.33
CA SER A 1149 47.99 -4.74 -6.35
C SER A 1149 48.32 -4.25 -4.93
N LYS A 1150 49.06 -3.13 -4.81
CA LYS A 1150 49.61 -2.64 -3.53
C LYS A 1150 49.04 -1.28 -3.13
N GLN A 1151 48.53 -0.50 -4.09
CA GLN A 1151 48.18 0.90 -3.88
C GLN A 1151 46.76 1.20 -4.36
N CYS A 1152 46.00 1.94 -3.56
CA CYS A 1152 44.69 2.45 -4.00
C CYS A 1152 44.84 3.53 -5.07
N MET A 1153 43.79 3.76 -5.85
CA MET A 1153 43.82 4.73 -6.95
C MET A 1153 43.94 6.20 -6.48
N HIS A 1154 43.69 6.47 -5.19
CA HIS A 1154 43.97 7.76 -4.53
C HIS A 1154 45.46 8.03 -4.29
N GLY A 1155 46.36 7.13 -4.70
CA GLY A 1155 47.79 7.30 -4.53
C GLY A 1155 48.27 7.19 -3.08
N PRO A 1156 49.53 7.59 -2.80
CA PRO A 1156 50.19 7.29 -1.53
C PRO A 1156 49.77 8.21 -0.38
N LYS A 1157 49.15 9.36 -0.69
CA LYS A 1157 48.65 10.34 0.29
C LYS A 1157 47.16 10.14 0.64
N CYS A 1158 46.62 8.95 0.40
CA CYS A 1158 45.21 8.66 0.68
C CYS A 1158 44.88 8.87 2.17
N LYS A 1159 43.82 9.63 2.47
CA LYS A 1159 43.37 9.91 3.85
C LYS A 1159 42.98 8.66 4.65
N LEU A 1160 42.62 7.57 3.97
CA LEU A 1160 42.28 6.29 4.58
C LEU A 1160 43.49 5.33 4.75
N GLY A 1161 44.66 5.72 4.24
CA GLY A 1161 45.89 4.93 4.35
C GLY A 1161 45.73 3.50 3.82
N SER A 1162 46.25 2.53 4.58
CA SER A 1162 46.24 1.10 4.23
C SER A 1162 44.84 0.48 4.15
N PHE A 1163 43.84 1.08 4.79
CA PHE A 1163 42.45 0.60 4.79
C PHE A 1163 41.69 0.96 3.50
N CYS A 1164 42.26 1.80 2.62
CA CYS A 1164 41.63 2.11 1.33
C CYS A 1164 41.76 0.94 0.35
N THR A 1165 40.65 0.40 -0.10
CA THR A 1165 40.58 -0.68 -1.10
C THR A 1165 40.20 -0.20 -2.50
N VAL A 1166 39.92 1.09 -2.66
CA VAL A 1166 39.37 1.66 -3.89
C VAL A 1166 40.34 1.53 -5.05
N GLY A 1167 39.88 0.88 -6.13
CA GLY A 1167 40.67 0.65 -7.33
C GLY A 1167 41.92 -0.19 -7.08
N ARG A 1168 41.97 -0.91 -5.95
CA ARG A 1168 42.97 -1.96 -5.74
C ARG A 1168 42.56 -3.22 -6.46
N ARG A 1169 43.52 -3.82 -7.15
CA ARG A 1169 43.38 -5.11 -7.81
C ARG A 1169 43.16 -6.23 -6.81
N ILE A 1170 44.04 -6.28 -5.82
CA ILE A 1170 43.97 -7.22 -4.70
C ILE A 1170 43.24 -6.54 -3.55
N GLN A 1171 42.11 -7.11 -3.16
CA GLN A 1171 41.29 -6.60 -2.08
C GLN A 1171 41.07 -7.66 -1.01
N GLN A 1172 41.31 -7.26 0.24
CA GLN A 1172 40.85 -8.03 1.39
C GLN A 1172 39.41 -7.61 1.73
N VAL A 1173 38.51 -8.60 1.77
CA VAL A 1173 37.08 -8.43 2.00
C VAL A 1173 36.67 -9.22 3.23
N ASN A 1174 36.04 -8.56 4.20
CA ASN A 1174 35.56 -9.19 5.42
C ASN A 1174 34.04 -9.36 5.38
N VAL A 1175 33.56 -10.58 5.60
CA VAL A 1175 32.14 -10.92 5.56
C VAL A 1175 31.74 -11.62 6.85
N LEU A 1176 30.75 -11.08 7.56
CA LEU A 1176 30.10 -11.77 8.66
C LEU A 1176 28.98 -12.66 8.09
N GLY A 1177 29.15 -13.97 8.17
CA GLY A 1177 28.14 -14.96 7.82
C GLY A 1177 27.54 -15.64 9.05
N GLY A 1178 26.49 -16.43 8.85
CA GLY A 1178 25.76 -17.08 9.94
C GLY A 1178 24.70 -16.15 10.53
N LEU A 1179 24.53 -16.16 11.86
CA LEU A 1179 23.51 -15.34 12.53
C LEU A 1179 23.89 -13.86 12.60
N ILE A 1180 23.11 -12.98 11.99
CA ILE A 1180 23.40 -11.53 11.96
C ILE A 1180 22.49 -10.74 12.90
N LEU A 1181 21.25 -11.18 13.12
CA LEU A 1181 20.29 -10.43 13.93
C LEU A 1181 20.74 -10.19 15.39
N PRO A 1182 21.36 -11.14 16.11
CA PRO A 1182 21.80 -10.92 17.50
C PRO A 1182 22.82 -9.78 17.64
N ILE A 1183 23.63 -9.58 16.60
CA ILE A 1183 24.73 -8.60 16.62
C ILE A 1183 24.41 -7.35 15.81
N TRP A 1184 23.19 -7.23 15.28
CA TRP A 1184 22.77 -6.15 14.40
C TRP A 1184 23.02 -4.76 15.01
N GLY A 1185 22.61 -4.57 16.26
CA GLY A 1185 22.78 -3.29 16.97
C GLY A 1185 24.26 -2.90 17.14
N THR A 1186 25.13 -3.89 17.39
CA THR A 1186 26.59 -3.68 17.51
C THR A 1186 27.17 -3.23 16.16
N ILE A 1187 26.76 -3.88 15.07
CA ILE A 1187 27.20 -3.53 13.73
C ILE A 1187 26.71 -2.14 13.32
N GLU A 1188 25.42 -1.83 13.49
CA GLU A 1188 24.85 -0.52 13.14
C GLU A 1188 25.58 0.60 13.89
N LYS A 1189 25.84 0.40 15.20
CA LYS A 1189 26.63 1.31 16.02
C LYS A 1189 28.05 1.49 15.47
N ALA A 1190 28.73 0.41 15.07
CA ALA A 1190 30.09 0.48 14.54
C ALA A 1190 30.15 1.16 13.15
N LEU A 1191 29.19 0.88 12.27
CA LEU A 1191 29.08 1.48 10.93
C LEU A 1191 28.71 2.97 11.01
N SER A 1192 27.87 3.39 11.97
CA SER A 1192 27.46 4.79 12.14
C SER A 1192 28.64 5.76 12.34
N LYS A 1193 29.77 5.25 12.87
CA LYS A 1193 31.00 6.01 13.15
C LYS A 1193 31.89 6.19 11.91
N GLN A 1194 31.55 5.61 10.76
CA GLN A 1194 32.39 5.68 9.56
C GLN A 1194 32.36 7.05 8.90
N ALA A 1195 33.51 7.49 8.37
CA ALA A 1195 33.65 8.76 7.68
C ALA A 1195 32.94 8.77 6.31
N ARG A 1196 32.93 7.63 5.61
CA ARG A 1196 32.29 7.49 4.29
C ARG A 1196 30.82 7.10 4.41
N GLN A 1197 29.96 7.80 3.68
CA GLN A 1197 28.52 7.52 3.67
C GLN A 1197 28.20 6.12 3.13
N SER A 1198 28.92 5.62 2.11
CA SER A 1198 28.73 4.26 1.58
C SER A 1198 29.13 3.16 2.57
N HIS A 1199 30.08 3.44 3.47
CA HIS A 1199 30.49 2.52 4.54
C HIS A 1199 29.59 2.57 5.77
N ARG A 1200 28.62 3.49 5.84
CA ARG A 1200 27.61 3.53 6.91
C ARG A 1200 26.44 2.57 6.65
N ARG A 1201 26.29 2.10 5.41
CA ARG A 1201 25.17 1.24 5.00
C ARG A 1201 25.53 -0.23 5.16
N LEU A 1202 24.55 -1.01 5.65
CA LEU A 1202 24.62 -2.47 5.67
C LEU A 1202 24.51 -2.99 4.23
N ARG A 1203 25.50 -3.78 3.80
CA ARG A 1203 25.52 -4.41 2.48
C ARG A 1203 25.61 -5.91 2.64
N VAL A 1204 24.67 -6.61 2.03
CA VAL A 1204 24.67 -8.08 2.01
C VAL A 1204 25.35 -8.52 0.74
N VAL A 1205 26.36 -9.36 0.87
CA VAL A 1205 27.18 -9.85 -0.24
C VAL A 1205 27.12 -11.37 -0.33
N ARG A 1206 27.20 -11.87 -1.55
CA ARG A 1206 27.42 -13.27 -1.87
C ARG A 1206 28.78 -13.43 -2.53
N ILE A 1207 29.54 -14.39 -2.03
CA ILE A 1207 30.90 -14.70 -2.48
C ILE A 1207 30.93 -16.20 -2.82
N GLU A 1208 31.46 -16.54 -3.97
CA GLU A 1208 31.76 -17.92 -4.37
C GLU A 1208 33.27 -18.04 -4.56
N THR A 1209 33.92 -18.89 -3.77
CA THR A 1209 35.37 -19.10 -3.85
C THR A 1209 35.75 -19.82 -5.13
N THR A 1210 36.86 -19.45 -5.75
CA THR A 1210 37.28 -20.00 -7.05
C THR A 1210 37.99 -21.35 -6.94
N THR A 1211 38.51 -21.69 -5.76
CA THR A 1211 39.29 -22.92 -5.52
C THR A 1211 38.42 -24.11 -5.17
N ASP A 1212 37.38 -23.92 -4.35
CA ASP A 1212 36.52 -24.99 -3.82
C ASP A 1212 35.01 -24.76 -4.04
N ASN A 1213 34.62 -23.72 -4.80
CA ASN A 1213 33.23 -23.38 -5.13
C ASN A 1213 32.31 -23.27 -3.91
N ARG A 1214 32.85 -22.85 -2.75
CA ARG A 1214 32.07 -22.59 -1.55
C ARG A 1214 31.36 -21.25 -1.68
N ARG A 1215 30.04 -21.29 -1.49
CA ARG A 1215 29.17 -20.11 -1.50
C ARG A 1215 28.95 -19.61 -0.09
N ILE A 1216 29.27 -18.34 0.14
CA ILE A 1216 29.12 -17.67 1.43
C ILE A 1216 28.29 -16.42 1.21
N VAL A 1217 27.22 -16.29 2.00
CA VAL A 1217 26.36 -15.10 2.01
C VAL A 1217 26.42 -14.50 3.40
N GLY A 1218 26.61 -13.18 3.46
CA GLY A 1218 26.74 -12.49 4.72
C GLY A 1218 26.84 -10.98 4.58
N LEU A 1219 27.06 -10.32 5.69
CA LEU A 1219 27.20 -8.88 5.73
C LEU A 1219 28.65 -8.47 5.46
N LEU A 1220 28.85 -7.58 4.49
CA LEU A 1220 30.14 -6.95 4.23
C LEU A 1220 30.50 -5.98 5.36
N VAL A 1221 31.62 -6.25 6.03
CA VAL A 1221 32.17 -5.39 7.08
C VAL A 1221 33.40 -4.65 6.53
N PRO A 1222 33.39 -3.30 6.53
CA PRO A 1222 34.58 -2.53 6.12
C PRO A 1222 35.78 -2.86 7.01
N ASN A 1223 36.98 -2.94 6.43
CA ASN A 1223 38.21 -3.34 7.14
C ASN A 1223 38.50 -2.47 8.38
N ALA A 1224 38.16 -1.18 8.33
CA ALA A 1224 38.31 -0.26 9.47
C ALA A 1224 37.36 -0.54 10.65
N VAL A 1225 36.30 -1.31 10.42
CA VAL A 1225 35.21 -1.58 11.38
C VAL A 1225 35.36 -2.95 12.05
N VAL A 1226 36.13 -3.86 11.45
CA VAL A 1226 36.32 -5.24 11.94
C VAL A 1226 36.81 -5.26 13.39
N GLY A 1227 37.87 -4.51 13.71
CA GLY A 1227 38.42 -4.42 15.07
C GLY A 1227 37.38 -3.94 16.12
N PRO A 1228 36.74 -2.78 15.92
CA PRO A 1228 35.67 -2.30 16.80
C PRO A 1228 34.50 -3.29 16.98
N VAL A 1229 34.08 -3.98 15.92
CA VAL A 1229 33.00 -4.98 16.00
C VAL A 1229 33.43 -6.18 16.83
N LEU A 1230 34.64 -6.69 16.63
CA LEU A 1230 35.17 -7.81 17.43
C LEU A 1230 35.33 -7.45 18.92
N GLN A 1231 35.74 -6.21 19.21
CA GLN A 1231 35.89 -5.71 20.58
C GLN A 1231 34.54 -5.57 21.29
N ASP A 1232 33.53 -4.96 20.65
CA ASP A 1232 32.19 -4.79 21.23
C ASP A 1232 31.46 -6.15 21.41
N LEU A 1233 31.82 -7.18 20.63
CA LEU A 1233 31.31 -8.54 20.77
C LEU A 1233 32.01 -9.36 21.87
N ALA A 1234 32.95 -8.75 22.61
CA ALA A 1234 33.74 -9.42 23.65
C ALA A 1234 34.34 -10.74 23.15
N TRP A 1235 34.93 -10.71 21.94
CA TRP A 1235 35.57 -11.89 21.35
C TRP A 1235 36.58 -12.49 22.33
N VAL A 1236 36.23 -13.65 22.86
CA VAL A 1236 37.11 -14.47 23.69
C VAL A 1236 38.14 -15.04 22.73
N GLN A 1237 39.40 -14.64 22.86
CA GLN A 1237 40.47 -15.48 22.34
C GLN A 1237 40.31 -16.83 23.03
N ASP A 1238 40.03 -17.88 22.27
CA ASP A 1238 40.41 -19.22 22.72
C ASP A 1238 41.91 -19.12 22.99
N ILE A 1239 42.26 -19.11 24.27
CA ILE A 1239 43.62 -19.27 24.74
C ILE A 1239 43.92 -20.75 24.54
N ASP A 1240 44.42 -21.09 23.36
CA ASP A 1240 45.16 -22.33 23.13
C ASP A 1240 46.36 -21.97 22.22
N ASP A 1241 47.47 -21.65 22.90
CA ASP A 1241 48.83 -21.98 22.45
C ASP A 1241 49.07 -23.48 22.63
#